data_AF-A0A915ZN20-F1
#
_entry.id   AF-A0A915ZN20-F1
#
_cell.length_a   1.000
_cell.length_b   1.000
_cell.length_c   1.000
_cell.angle_alpha   90.00
_cell.angle_beta   90.00
_cell.angle_gamma   90.00
#
_symmetry.space_group_name_H-M   'P 1'
#
loop_
_entity.id
_entity.type
_entity.pdbx_description
1 polymer ?
#
loop_
_entity_poly.entity_id
_entity_poly.type
_entity_poly.pdbx_seq_one_letter_code
_entity_poly.pdbx_strand_id
1 'polypeptide(L)'
;MSNTKSTQKRIGESTEETLTLTTPIIYPSRKKVKVNEPDNQLETFTTIIQQSIEIDNNLIDIIKQHPVVNLPKLGQNKLQDRFHFSNETLSFIRHKNHHNQITKAFIKMAKEESSSKCLYIRGSSGLGKSHSLYYLVSELRIQPDYRVTYINSCEEWWISHQIEPYQYLINELLCTFNKDLLSPLTITDWAELVIYGLTTNIREKLNAADKDQHSIKFNRFNDINTRKDRFKLFINELADFVKHDFYWVWIFDQCDALHKHEVLNEYPFTLVNSLNRILENAGLIIVSETSSNEICQFKSWNKLQLFDGYDDEEFNQWCILHGYDGNEDQLNYVKYWTGANPLELDTWHSTDAGDLKKKTKNDNPSELDMWDLMKKTKYYFGKRECDITRDYKIYQENLSKTKKKNLNQCVVSMILQTDPPTKRDGMNRKFMHVGNITFQDVNEEDEKTKKTIIANYPFIRLVMIHVHGKEIIDDLGKVTSTILQSNIFINKKKERIASLYITTILDIVRKFEFRCWEFGFPSSNVFDKSIVFDKIFRLVNNDVPSSMYNFAVYKNVLFIPEFLNYPGVDFLIWNSEDKVLLAFQIAINKLNDRKNESNFTKENNGPSLKSKWANLFRINESNIYFIWITRDNTINKVTKSSSNQLHVSFSSIKNQFPALANL
;
A
#
# COMPACT_ATOMS: atom_id res chain seq x y z
N MET A 1 -51.24 42.76 -5.37
CA MET A 1 -50.10 42.87 -6.31
C MET A 1 -48.81 42.87 -5.51
N SER A 2 -48.25 41.68 -5.30
CA SER A 2 -47.10 41.43 -4.43
C SER A 2 -46.19 40.44 -5.15
N ASN A 3 -45.00 40.88 -5.55
CA ASN A 3 -43.96 40.06 -6.14
C ASN A 3 -43.07 39.48 -5.04
N THR A 4 -43.27 38.21 -4.70
CA THR A 4 -42.36 37.40 -3.89
C THR A 4 -41.52 36.53 -4.84
N LYS A 5 -40.23 36.89 -5.01
CA LYS A 5 -39.24 36.04 -5.67
C LYS A 5 -38.82 34.93 -4.72
N SER A 6 -39.19 33.70 -5.05
CA SER A 6 -38.80 32.48 -4.36
C SER A 6 -37.34 32.09 -4.65
N THR A 7 -36.61 31.84 -3.57
CA THR A 7 -35.25 31.30 -3.53
C THR A 7 -35.22 29.86 -4.07
N GLN A 8 -34.71 29.65 -5.28
CA GLN A 8 -34.35 28.31 -5.76
C GLN A 8 -32.93 27.96 -5.30
N LYS A 9 -32.87 27.03 -4.35
CA LYS A 9 -31.67 26.30 -3.93
C LYS A 9 -31.27 25.40 -5.11
N ARG A 10 -30.20 25.76 -5.84
CA ARG A 10 -29.58 24.87 -6.84
C ARG A 10 -28.94 23.69 -6.09
N ILE A 11 -29.65 22.58 -6.07
CA ILE A 11 -29.05 21.26 -5.90
C ILE A 11 -28.29 21.03 -7.21
N GLY A 12 -26.96 21.12 -7.15
CA GLY A 12 -26.13 20.59 -8.21
C GLY A 12 -26.24 19.08 -8.12
N GLU A 13 -27.09 18.50 -8.94
CA GLU A 13 -27.07 17.08 -9.27
C GLU A 13 -25.67 16.76 -9.78
N SER A 14 -24.82 16.18 -8.92
CA SER A 14 -23.73 15.36 -9.42
C SER A 14 -24.41 14.18 -10.08
N THR A 15 -24.40 14.15 -11.41
CA THR A 15 -24.70 12.96 -12.18
C THR A 15 -23.83 11.83 -11.65
N GLU A 16 -24.40 11.00 -10.79
CA GLU A 16 -23.99 9.61 -10.68
C GLU A 16 -24.01 9.08 -12.12
N GLU A 17 -22.84 8.94 -12.72
CA GLU A 17 -22.67 7.97 -13.79
C GLU A 17 -22.94 6.61 -13.15
N THR A 18 -24.22 6.24 -13.13
CA THR A 18 -24.67 4.88 -12.95
C THR A 18 -23.97 4.09 -14.05
N LEU A 19 -22.82 3.51 -13.73
CA LEU A 19 -22.13 2.52 -14.54
C LEU A 19 -23.08 1.32 -14.64
N THR A 20 -24.01 1.41 -15.60
CA THR A 20 -24.64 0.23 -16.17
C THR A 20 -23.52 -0.74 -16.50
N LEU A 21 -23.64 -1.97 -15.96
CA LEU A 21 -22.84 -3.16 -16.26
C LEU A 21 -22.94 -3.52 -17.76
N THR A 22 -22.45 -2.64 -18.61
CA THR A 22 -21.84 -3.03 -19.87
C THR A 22 -20.36 -3.11 -19.58
N THR A 23 -19.90 -4.29 -19.18
CA THR A 23 -18.49 -4.68 -19.27
C THR A 23 -17.97 -4.10 -20.58
N PRO A 24 -16.99 -3.17 -20.57
CA PRO A 24 -16.51 -2.61 -21.81
C PRO A 24 -16.07 -3.79 -22.67
N ILE A 25 -16.60 -3.91 -23.87
CA ILE A 25 -16.05 -4.81 -24.88
C ILE A 25 -14.67 -4.22 -25.18
N ILE A 26 -13.64 -4.79 -24.54
CA ILE A 26 -12.26 -4.36 -24.70
C ILE A 26 -11.77 -4.97 -26.02
N TYR A 27 -11.78 -4.15 -27.09
CA TYR A 27 -11.16 -4.36 -28.42
C TYR A 27 -11.98 -5.10 -29.52
N PRO A 28 -11.70 -4.83 -30.82
CA PRO A 28 -12.60 -5.15 -31.92
C PRO A 28 -12.61 -6.66 -32.16
N SER A 29 -13.82 -7.22 -32.23
CA SER A 29 -14.09 -8.63 -32.48
C SER A 29 -13.25 -9.18 -33.63
N ARG A 30 -12.42 -10.19 -33.36
CA ARG A 30 -11.77 -11.02 -34.38
C ARG A 30 -12.38 -12.43 -34.38
N LYS A 31 -12.38 -13.07 -35.55
CA LYS A 31 -13.26 -14.20 -35.90
C LYS A 31 -12.95 -15.46 -35.08
N LYS A 32 -14.02 -16.15 -34.64
CA LYS A 32 -13.98 -17.42 -33.90
C LYS A 32 -13.88 -18.63 -34.85
N VAL A 33 -13.17 -19.67 -34.42
CA VAL A 33 -13.20 -21.03 -35.00
C VAL A 33 -13.67 -22.03 -33.93
N LYS A 34 -14.47 -23.03 -34.33
CA LYS A 34 -15.11 -24.02 -33.42
C LYS A 34 -14.24 -25.24 -33.18
N VAL A 35 -14.34 -25.79 -31.96
CA VAL A 35 -13.61 -26.95 -31.41
C VAL A 35 -14.26 -28.27 -31.86
N ASN A 36 -13.43 -29.24 -32.27
CA ASN A 36 -13.76 -30.67 -32.30
C ASN A 36 -12.76 -31.42 -31.39
N GLU A 37 -13.26 -32.46 -30.73
CA GLU A 37 -12.55 -33.27 -29.72
C GLU A 37 -11.39 -34.11 -30.30
N PRO A 38 -10.26 -34.27 -29.59
CA PRO A 38 -9.19 -35.18 -30.01
C PRO A 38 -9.12 -36.48 -29.18
N ASP A 39 -8.75 -37.57 -29.86
CA ASP A 39 -8.59 -38.93 -29.34
C ASP A 39 -7.10 -39.34 -29.20
N ASN A 40 -6.83 -40.08 -28.11
CA ASN A 40 -5.78 -41.05 -27.80
C ASN A 40 -4.28 -40.82 -28.16
N GLN A 41 -3.54 -40.29 -27.18
CA GLN A 41 -2.38 -40.88 -26.47
C GLN A 41 -1.99 -39.96 -25.28
N LEU A 42 -3.03 -39.38 -24.70
CA LEU A 42 -3.11 -37.96 -24.37
C LEU A 42 -3.61 -37.78 -22.93
N GLU A 43 -3.82 -38.86 -22.16
CA GLU A 43 -4.76 -38.89 -21.04
C GLU A 43 -4.42 -37.89 -19.92
N THR A 44 -3.15 -37.80 -19.51
CA THR A 44 -2.71 -36.82 -18.49
C THR A 44 -2.83 -35.38 -18.99
N PHE A 45 -2.40 -35.07 -20.22
CA PHE A 45 -2.48 -33.71 -20.78
C PHE A 45 -3.92 -33.30 -21.15
N THR A 46 -4.73 -34.27 -21.59
CA THR A 46 -6.15 -34.08 -21.90
C THR A 46 -6.95 -33.85 -20.65
N THR A 47 -6.63 -34.58 -19.57
CA THR A 47 -7.22 -34.34 -18.25
C THR A 47 -6.95 -32.90 -17.80
N ILE A 48 -5.72 -32.38 -17.98
CA ILE A 48 -5.38 -30.97 -17.68
C ILE A 48 -6.24 -30.01 -18.53
N ILE A 49 -6.38 -30.26 -19.83
CA ILE A 49 -7.19 -29.42 -20.73
C ILE A 49 -8.66 -29.44 -20.32
N GLN A 50 -9.25 -30.62 -20.11
CA GLN A 50 -10.65 -30.78 -19.73
C GLN A 50 -10.96 -30.07 -18.41
N GLN A 51 -10.11 -30.24 -17.40
CA GLN A 51 -10.25 -29.51 -16.14
C GLN A 51 -10.14 -28.01 -16.32
N SER A 52 -9.20 -27.54 -17.15
CA SER A 52 -9.07 -26.11 -17.43
C SER A 52 -10.31 -25.55 -18.13
N ILE A 53 -10.95 -26.32 -19.02
CA ILE A 53 -12.21 -25.92 -19.68
C ILE A 53 -13.34 -25.82 -18.64
N GLU A 54 -13.47 -26.78 -17.75
CA GLU A 54 -14.47 -26.77 -16.68
C GLU A 54 -14.28 -25.58 -15.74
N ILE A 55 -13.04 -25.31 -15.31
CA ILE A 55 -12.69 -24.16 -14.49
C ILE A 55 -13.10 -22.86 -15.19
N ASP A 56 -12.73 -22.67 -16.45
CA ASP A 56 -13.02 -21.45 -17.19
C ASP A 56 -14.53 -21.22 -17.37
N ASN A 57 -15.31 -22.29 -17.53
CA ASN A 57 -16.77 -22.21 -17.60
C ASN A 57 -17.35 -21.75 -16.25
N ASN A 58 -16.82 -22.25 -15.13
CA ASN A 58 -17.24 -21.86 -13.79
C ASN A 58 -16.89 -20.40 -13.45
N LEU A 59 -15.82 -19.85 -14.02
CA LEU A 59 -15.39 -18.46 -13.77
C LEU A 59 -16.42 -17.40 -14.20
N ILE A 60 -17.23 -17.68 -15.24
CA ILE A 60 -18.18 -16.71 -15.83
C ILE A 60 -19.19 -16.21 -14.80
N ASP A 61 -19.63 -17.09 -13.90
CA ASP A 61 -20.62 -16.76 -12.86
C ASP A 61 -19.98 -16.17 -11.61
N ILE A 62 -18.72 -16.53 -11.32
CA ILE A 62 -17.99 -16.13 -10.11
C ILE A 62 -17.44 -14.70 -10.21
N ILE A 63 -16.94 -14.29 -11.38
CA ILE A 63 -16.29 -12.98 -11.59
C ILE A 63 -17.25 -11.79 -11.36
N LYS A 64 -18.56 -12.04 -11.34
CA LYS A 64 -19.59 -11.04 -11.03
C LYS A 64 -19.75 -10.77 -9.52
N GLN A 65 -19.16 -11.59 -8.65
CA GLN A 65 -19.26 -11.43 -7.20
C GLN A 65 -18.52 -10.17 -6.74
N HIS A 66 -19.14 -9.42 -5.83
CA HIS A 66 -18.57 -8.26 -5.15
C HIS A 66 -19.22 -8.14 -3.78
N PRO A 67 -18.52 -7.68 -2.73
CA PRO A 67 -17.09 -7.32 -2.67
C PRO A 67 -16.14 -8.49 -2.38
N VAL A 68 -16.68 -9.62 -1.93
CA VAL A 68 -15.93 -10.86 -1.67
C VAL A 68 -16.07 -11.78 -2.88
N VAL A 69 -14.94 -12.34 -3.33
CA VAL A 69 -14.88 -13.23 -4.48
C VAL A 69 -14.35 -14.58 -4.04
N ASN A 70 -14.95 -15.66 -4.55
CA ASN A 70 -14.52 -17.04 -4.28
C ASN A 70 -14.04 -17.69 -5.56
N LEU A 71 -12.76 -17.49 -5.91
CA LEU A 71 -12.20 -18.02 -7.16
C LEU A 71 -11.79 -19.50 -7.02
N PRO A 72 -12.00 -20.34 -8.04
CA PRO A 72 -11.49 -21.71 -8.05
C PRO A 72 -9.97 -21.72 -8.25
N LYS A 73 -9.34 -22.86 -7.98
CA LYS A 73 -7.97 -23.12 -8.46
C LYS A 73 -7.94 -23.06 -10.00
N LEU A 74 -7.01 -22.31 -10.58
CA LEU A 74 -6.87 -22.10 -12.02
C LEU A 74 -6.10 -23.23 -12.75
N GLY A 75 -5.61 -24.22 -11.99
CA GLY A 75 -4.83 -25.35 -12.49
C GLY A 75 -4.34 -26.26 -11.36
N GLN A 76 -3.86 -27.46 -11.71
CA GLN A 76 -3.43 -28.48 -10.73
C GLN A 76 -2.01 -28.28 -10.17
N ASN A 77 -1.32 -27.21 -10.56
CA ASN A 77 0.06 -27.00 -10.15
C ASN A 77 0.14 -26.66 -8.65
N LYS A 78 1.00 -27.37 -7.91
CA LYS A 78 1.28 -27.14 -6.46
C LYS A 78 1.66 -25.70 -6.14
N LEU A 79 2.09 -24.93 -7.14
CA LEU A 79 2.44 -23.52 -6.99
C LEU A 79 1.26 -22.64 -6.56
N GLN A 80 0.02 -23.14 -6.66
CA GLN A 80 -1.16 -22.43 -6.17
C GLN A 80 -1.38 -22.59 -4.66
N ASP A 81 -0.68 -23.50 -3.98
CA ASP A 81 -0.88 -23.78 -2.55
C ASP A 81 -0.50 -22.61 -1.63
N ARG A 82 0.28 -21.63 -2.14
CA ARG A 82 0.55 -20.36 -1.44
C ARG A 82 -0.67 -19.46 -1.28
N PHE A 83 -1.67 -19.61 -2.13
CA PHE A 83 -2.98 -19.01 -1.90
C PHE A 83 -3.69 -20.01 -1.00
N HIS A 84 -4.03 -19.62 0.23
CA HIS A 84 -4.60 -20.53 1.22
C HIS A 84 -6.02 -20.96 0.86
N PHE A 85 -6.16 -21.83 -0.14
CA PHE A 85 -7.43 -22.36 -0.62
C PHE A 85 -8.15 -23.13 0.48
N SER A 86 -9.41 -22.82 0.70
CA SER A 86 -10.32 -23.55 1.58
C SER A 86 -11.40 -24.20 0.72
N ASN A 87 -11.58 -25.52 0.86
CA ASN A 87 -12.52 -26.30 0.04
C ASN A 87 -12.41 -25.98 -1.47
N GLU A 88 -11.16 -25.96 -1.98
CA GLU A 88 -10.83 -25.66 -3.39
C GLU A 88 -11.16 -24.23 -3.88
N THR A 89 -11.56 -23.34 -2.98
CA THR A 89 -11.88 -21.93 -3.29
C THR A 89 -10.93 -20.97 -2.59
N LEU A 90 -10.54 -19.91 -3.30
CA LEU A 90 -9.80 -18.77 -2.81
C LEU A 90 -10.78 -17.65 -2.53
N SER A 91 -11.12 -17.47 -1.25
CA SER A 91 -11.96 -16.37 -0.79
C SER A 91 -11.10 -15.16 -0.44
N PHE A 92 -11.39 -14.00 -1.04
CA PHE A 92 -10.72 -12.75 -0.71
C PHE A 92 -11.59 -11.54 -1.03
N ILE A 93 -11.27 -10.41 -0.40
CA ILE A 93 -11.88 -9.12 -0.70
C ILE A 93 -11.26 -8.59 -1.99
N ARG A 94 -12.10 -8.34 -3.00
CA ARG A 94 -11.65 -7.74 -4.26
C ARG A 94 -11.14 -6.33 -3.98
N HIS A 95 -9.83 -6.16 -4.11
CA HIS A 95 -9.20 -4.85 -3.94
C HIS A 95 -9.48 -3.98 -5.18
N LYS A 96 -10.64 -3.31 -5.18
CA LYS A 96 -11.22 -2.56 -6.29
C LYS A 96 -10.28 -1.47 -6.79
N ASN A 97 -9.60 -0.76 -5.89
CA ASN A 97 -8.63 0.26 -6.27
C ASN A 97 -7.43 -0.35 -7.04
N HIS A 98 -6.78 -1.37 -6.48
CA HIS A 98 -5.66 -2.04 -7.16
C HIS A 98 -6.08 -2.66 -8.49
N HIS A 99 -7.22 -3.34 -8.51
CA HIS A 99 -7.78 -3.90 -9.72
C HIS A 99 -7.99 -2.83 -10.80
N ASN A 100 -8.63 -1.71 -10.46
CA ASN A 100 -8.85 -0.60 -11.39
C ASN A 100 -7.53 0.00 -11.90
N GLN A 101 -6.52 0.15 -11.04
CA GLN A 101 -5.21 0.65 -11.43
C GLN A 101 -4.50 -0.30 -12.40
N ILE A 102 -4.54 -1.60 -12.14
CA ILE A 102 -3.96 -2.64 -13.01
C ILE A 102 -4.68 -2.67 -14.35
N THR A 103 -6.02 -2.69 -14.36
CA THR A 103 -6.84 -2.73 -15.58
C THR A 103 -6.60 -1.49 -16.45
N LYS A 104 -6.54 -0.28 -15.84
CA LYS A 104 -6.20 0.95 -16.57
C LYS A 104 -4.80 0.89 -17.20
N ALA A 105 -3.80 0.39 -16.45
CA ALA A 105 -2.44 0.21 -16.97
C ALA A 105 -2.40 -0.80 -18.13
N PHE A 106 -3.10 -1.92 -17.98
CA PHE A 106 -3.22 -2.96 -19.01
C PHE A 106 -3.85 -2.41 -20.30
N ILE A 107 -5.00 -1.74 -20.21
CA ILE A 107 -5.69 -1.16 -21.37
C ILE A 107 -4.82 -0.11 -22.07
N LYS A 108 -4.15 0.75 -21.29
CA LYS A 108 -3.24 1.75 -21.84
C LYS A 108 -2.11 1.09 -22.63
N MET A 109 -1.52 0.02 -22.12
CA MET A 109 -0.45 -0.68 -22.82
C MET A 109 -0.92 -1.47 -24.03
N ALA A 110 -2.11 -2.05 -23.99
CA ALA A 110 -2.71 -2.72 -25.14
C ALA A 110 -2.97 -1.73 -26.31
N LYS A 111 -3.21 -0.44 -25.97
CA LYS A 111 -3.44 0.68 -26.90
C LYS A 111 -2.19 1.24 -27.56
N GLU A 112 -1.05 1.20 -26.89
CA GLU A 112 0.16 1.89 -27.35
C GLU A 112 0.86 1.09 -28.46
N GLU A 113 0.99 1.70 -29.65
CA GLU A 113 1.66 1.09 -30.82
C GLU A 113 3.21 1.09 -30.71
N SER A 114 3.79 1.88 -29.80
CA SER A 114 5.22 2.23 -29.84
C SER A 114 5.98 2.14 -28.51
N SER A 115 5.35 1.67 -27.42
CA SER A 115 6.03 1.47 -26.13
C SER A 115 6.12 -0.03 -25.81
N SER A 116 7.16 -0.44 -25.08
CA SER A 116 7.32 -1.84 -24.65
C SER A 116 6.04 -2.31 -23.95
N LYS A 117 5.42 -3.38 -24.46
CA LYS A 117 4.22 -4.03 -23.90
C LYS A 117 4.57 -4.83 -22.65
N CYS A 118 5.35 -4.21 -21.76
CA CYS A 118 5.81 -4.79 -20.52
C CYS A 118 5.41 -3.92 -19.31
N LEU A 119 4.74 -4.53 -18.34
CA LEU A 119 4.27 -3.92 -17.10
C LEU A 119 5.04 -4.51 -15.93
N TYR A 120 5.62 -3.64 -15.13
CA TYR A 120 6.26 -3.99 -13.88
C TYR A 120 5.44 -3.43 -12.71
N ILE A 121 4.79 -4.33 -11.98
CA ILE A 121 3.97 -4.03 -10.80
C ILE A 121 4.84 -4.17 -9.56
N ARG A 122 4.85 -3.14 -8.73
CA ARG A 122 5.58 -3.12 -7.46
C ARG A 122 4.72 -2.55 -6.34
N GLY A 123 5.04 -2.95 -5.11
CA GLY A 123 4.35 -2.49 -3.91
C GLY A 123 4.93 -3.16 -2.68
N SER A 124 4.50 -2.72 -1.50
CA SER A 124 4.92 -3.36 -0.25
C SER A 124 4.36 -4.78 -0.14
N SER A 125 4.96 -5.60 0.72
CA SER A 125 4.46 -6.95 0.98
C SER A 125 3.07 -6.88 1.61
N GLY A 126 2.23 -7.87 1.33
CA GLY A 126 0.94 -8.03 2.01
C GLY A 126 -0.23 -7.21 1.44
N LEU A 127 -0.01 -6.31 0.48
CA LEU A 127 -1.06 -5.47 -0.14
C LEU A 127 -2.01 -6.18 -1.11
N GLY A 128 -2.03 -7.51 -1.15
CA GLY A 128 -2.95 -8.24 -2.04
C GLY A 128 -2.63 -8.13 -3.54
N LYS A 129 -1.39 -7.78 -3.93
CA LYS A 129 -0.96 -7.71 -5.35
C LYS A 129 -1.20 -9.01 -6.09
N SER A 130 -0.79 -10.12 -5.49
CA SER A 130 -0.96 -11.45 -6.05
C SER A 130 -2.43 -11.86 -6.18
N HIS A 131 -3.27 -11.52 -5.20
CA HIS A 131 -4.72 -11.73 -5.28
C HIS A 131 -5.34 -10.88 -6.40
N SER A 132 -4.88 -9.64 -6.58
CA SER A 132 -5.33 -8.76 -7.66
C SER A 132 -4.93 -9.28 -9.04
N LEU A 133 -3.73 -9.87 -9.16
CA LEU A 133 -3.28 -10.54 -10.39
C LEU A 133 -4.05 -11.84 -10.66
N TYR A 134 -4.30 -12.64 -9.62
CA TYR A 134 -5.10 -13.87 -9.73
C TYR A 134 -6.52 -13.56 -10.24
N TYR A 135 -7.12 -12.49 -9.72
CA TYR A 135 -8.40 -11.97 -10.19
C TYR A 135 -8.34 -11.50 -11.65
N LEU A 136 -7.32 -10.71 -12.03
CA LEU A 136 -7.12 -10.28 -13.41
C LEU A 136 -6.96 -11.48 -14.37
N VAL A 137 -6.17 -12.48 -14.01
CA VAL A 137 -5.98 -13.70 -14.81
C VAL A 137 -7.32 -14.39 -15.06
N SER A 138 -8.13 -14.51 -14.00
CA SER A 138 -9.46 -15.11 -14.09
C SER A 138 -10.36 -14.33 -15.05
N GLU A 139 -10.36 -13.00 -14.98
CA GLU A 139 -11.10 -12.12 -15.91
C GLU A 139 -10.62 -12.20 -17.36
N LEU A 140 -9.31 -12.30 -17.58
CA LEU A 140 -8.76 -12.36 -18.94
C LEU A 140 -9.00 -13.73 -19.58
N ARG A 141 -8.99 -14.83 -18.82
CA ARG A 141 -9.24 -16.20 -19.34
C ARG A 141 -10.62 -16.41 -19.92
N ILE A 142 -11.63 -15.72 -19.40
CA ILE A 142 -13.01 -15.80 -19.93
C ILE A 142 -13.20 -15.00 -21.22
N GLN A 143 -12.25 -14.13 -21.58
CA GLN A 143 -12.33 -13.34 -22.80
C GLN A 143 -11.79 -14.15 -23.99
N PRO A 144 -12.49 -14.16 -25.13
CA PRO A 144 -12.11 -14.96 -26.29
C PRO A 144 -10.81 -14.48 -26.96
N ASP A 145 -10.47 -13.20 -26.84
CA ASP A 145 -9.35 -12.58 -27.55
C ASP A 145 -8.01 -12.72 -26.80
N TYR A 146 -8.04 -13.11 -25.52
CA TYR A 146 -6.85 -13.24 -24.69
C TYR A 146 -6.43 -14.69 -24.52
N ARG A 147 -5.11 -14.90 -24.53
CA ARG A 147 -4.48 -16.13 -24.05
C ARG A 147 -3.61 -15.76 -22.87
N VAL A 148 -3.82 -16.40 -21.72
CA VAL A 148 -3.20 -15.98 -20.46
C VAL A 148 -2.36 -17.10 -19.89
N THR A 149 -1.05 -16.90 -19.90
CA THR A 149 -0.09 -17.79 -19.24
C THR A 149 0.35 -17.16 -17.92
N TYR A 150 0.00 -17.81 -16.81
CA TYR A 150 0.22 -17.26 -15.47
C TYR A 150 1.21 -18.11 -14.66
N ILE A 151 2.42 -17.58 -14.48
CA ILE A 151 3.41 -18.11 -13.56
C ILE A 151 3.13 -17.47 -12.21
N ASN A 152 2.31 -18.14 -11.41
CA ASN A 152 1.81 -17.59 -10.17
C ASN A 152 2.85 -17.55 -9.03
N SER A 153 3.96 -18.29 -9.16
CA SER A 153 5.04 -18.36 -8.18
C SER A 153 6.40 -18.60 -8.84
N CYS A 154 7.13 -17.53 -9.13
CA CYS A 154 8.48 -17.63 -9.67
C CYS A 154 9.49 -18.26 -8.69
N GLU A 155 9.29 -18.11 -7.37
CA GLU A 155 10.13 -18.77 -6.36
C GLU A 155 9.99 -20.28 -6.45
N GLU A 156 8.76 -20.80 -6.51
CA GLU A 156 8.56 -22.24 -6.59
C GLU A 156 8.83 -22.80 -7.98
N TRP A 157 8.65 -22.01 -9.05
CA TRP A 157 9.10 -22.41 -10.40
C TRP A 157 10.60 -22.74 -10.42
N TRP A 158 11.39 -22.03 -9.61
CA TRP A 158 12.81 -22.33 -9.41
C TRP A 158 13.05 -23.43 -8.35
N ILE A 159 12.54 -23.24 -7.12
CA ILE A 159 12.90 -24.06 -5.95
C ILE A 159 12.30 -25.46 -6.00
N SER A 160 11.12 -25.63 -6.62
CA SER A 160 10.31 -26.83 -6.39
C SER A 160 11.09 -28.12 -6.66
N HIS A 161 11.93 -28.20 -7.70
CA HIS A 161 12.61 -29.43 -8.17
C HIS A 161 11.71 -30.69 -8.30
N GLN A 162 10.44 -30.66 -7.86
CA GLN A 162 9.46 -31.74 -7.89
C GLN A 162 8.86 -31.91 -9.29
N ILE A 163 8.87 -30.84 -10.09
CA ILE A 163 8.51 -30.82 -11.51
C ILE A 163 9.61 -30.05 -12.22
N GLU A 164 10.14 -30.60 -13.32
CA GLU A 164 11.14 -29.91 -14.13
C GLU A 164 10.57 -28.57 -14.68
N PRO A 165 11.35 -27.46 -14.71
CA PRO A 165 10.86 -26.14 -15.11
C PRO A 165 10.09 -26.09 -16.44
N TYR A 166 10.43 -26.98 -17.37
CA TYR A 166 9.73 -27.14 -18.66
C TYR A 166 8.33 -27.74 -18.51
N GLN A 167 8.18 -28.76 -17.67
CA GLN A 167 6.90 -29.44 -17.45
C GLN A 167 5.88 -28.49 -16.82
N TYR A 168 6.31 -27.62 -15.90
CA TYR A 168 5.43 -26.59 -15.35
C TYR A 168 4.92 -25.63 -16.44
N LEU A 169 5.82 -25.07 -17.25
CA LEU A 169 5.41 -24.18 -18.33
C LEU A 169 4.50 -24.88 -19.33
N ILE A 170 4.77 -26.15 -19.64
CA ILE A 170 3.90 -26.95 -20.52
C ILE A 170 2.50 -27.07 -19.93
N ASN A 171 2.36 -27.39 -18.64
CA ASN A 171 1.04 -27.46 -18.00
C ASN A 171 0.30 -26.11 -18.11
N GLU A 172 0.99 -24.99 -17.86
CA GLU A 172 0.37 -23.65 -17.99
C GLU A 172 0.01 -23.32 -19.45
N LEU A 173 0.81 -23.74 -20.43
CA LEU A 173 0.50 -23.57 -21.86
C LEU A 173 -0.70 -24.43 -22.28
N LEU A 174 -0.81 -25.67 -21.80
CA LEU A 174 -1.97 -26.53 -22.02
C LEU A 174 -3.25 -25.87 -21.51
N CYS A 175 -3.21 -25.27 -20.32
CA CYS A 175 -4.32 -24.49 -19.78
C CYS A 175 -4.60 -23.22 -20.59
N THR A 176 -3.54 -22.52 -21.03
CA THR A 176 -3.63 -21.26 -21.79
C THR A 176 -4.36 -21.46 -23.13
N PHE A 177 -4.04 -22.54 -23.84
CA PHE A 177 -4.51 -22.84 -25.18
C PHE A 177 -5.54 -23.99 -25.20
N ASN A 178 -6.24 -24.20 -24.08
CA ASN A 178 -7.19 -25.30 -23.88
C ASN A 178 -8.35 -25.32 -24.89
N LYS A 179 -8.66 -24.18 -25.51
CA LYS A 179 -9.76 -24.00 -26.48
C LYS A 179 -9.27 -23.87 -27.93
N ASP A 180 -7.96 -23.97 -28.16
CA ASP A 180 -7.36 -23.70 -29.47
C ASP A 180 -7.08 -24.96 -30.27
N LEU A 181 -7.27 -24.84 -31.59
CA LEU A 181 -6.95 -25.89 -32.55
C LEU A 181 -5.67 -25.51 -33.29
N LEU A 182 -4.56 -26.12 -32.86
CA LEU A 182 -3.27 -26.00 -33.54
C LEU A 182 -3.15 -27.11 -34.59
N SER A 183 -2.67 -26.75 -35.78
CA SER A 183 -2.43 -27.67 -36.89
C SER A 183 -1.01 -27.46 -37.42
N PRO A 184 -0.27 -28.52 -37.78
CA PRO A 184 -0.70 -29.94 -37.82
C PRO A 184 -0.62 -30.67 -36.47
N LEU A 185 0.07 -30.10 -35.48
CA LEU A 185 0.20 -30.64 -34.13
C LEU A 185 -0.72 -29.89 -33.18
N THR A 186 -1.51 -30.63 -32.40
CA THR A 186 -2.32 -30.07 -31.30
C THR A 186 -1.43 -29.58 -30.15
N ILE A 187 -1.98 -28.83 -29.20
CA ILE A 187 -1.22 -28.34 -28.03
C ILE A 187 -0.63 -29.49 -27.20
N THR A 188 -1.34 -30.62 -27.11
CA THR A 188 -0.88 -31.84 -26.42
C THR A 188 0.20 -32.57 -27.19
N ASP A 189 0.16 -32.56 -28.53
CA ASP A 189 1.22 -33.13 -29.36
C ASP A 189 2.52 -32.33 -29.21
N TRP A 190 2.41 -31.00 -29.11
CA TRP A 190 3.55 -30.14 -28.81
C TRP A 190 4.12 -30.39 -27.40
N ALA A 191 3.26 -30.57 -26.40
CA ALA A 191 3.68 -30.95 -25.05
C ALA A 191 4.43 -32.29 -25.05
N GLU A 192 3.89 -33.30 -25.74
CA GLU A 192 4.51 -34.60 -25.95
C GLU A 192 5.89 -34.47 -26.61
N LEU A 193 5.98 -33.66 -27.68
CA LEU A 193 7.22 -33.42 -28.41
C LEU A 193 8.31 -32.84 -27.50
N VAL A 194 7.99 -31.86 -26.66
CA VAL A 194 8.99 -31.26 -25.79
C VAL A 194 9.50 -32.28 -24.76
N ILE A 195 8.58 -32.96 -24.08
CA ILE A 195 8.92 -33.85 -22.96
C ILE A 195 9.62 -35.12 -23.44
N TYR A 196 9.06 -35.77 -24.46
CA TYR A 196 9.45 -37.12 -24.91
C TYR A 196 10.22 -37.13 -26.24
N GLY A 197 10.21 -36.03 -26.99
CA GLY A 197 10.85 -35.97 -28.31
C GLY A 197 9.94 -36.49 -29.43
N LEU A 198 10.54 -36.84 -30.57
CA LEU A 198 9.81 -37.21 -31.78
C LEU A 198 9.25 -38.65 -31.70
N THR A 199 8.10 -38.81 -31.05
CA THR A 199 7.37 -40.08 -30.90
C THR A 199 6.74 -40.56 -32.21
N THR A 200 6.28 -41.82 -32.25
CA THR A 200 5.62 -42.39 -33.42
C THR A 200 4.33 -41.62 -33.78
N ASN A 201 3.52 -41.26 -32.78
CA ASN A 201 2.30 -40.47 -32.95
C ASN A 201 2.59 -39.12 -33.65
N ILE A 202 3.60 -38.39 -33.16
CA ILE A 202 4.00 -37.09 -33.75
C ILE A 202 4.48 -37.27 -35.19
N ARG A 203 5.28 -38.31 -35.47
CA ARG A 203 5.77 -38.59 -36.84
C ARG A 203 4.62 -38.87 -37.79
N GLU A 204 3.66 -39.68 -37.38
CA GLU A 204 2.49 -40.02 -38.20
C GLU A 204 1.66 -38.77 -38.52
N LYS A 205 1.37 -37.93 -37.53
CA LYS A 205 0.64 -36.67 -37.72
C LYS A 205 1.38 -35.70 -38.64
N LEU A 206 2.69 -35.56 -38.49
CA LEU A 206 3.51 -34.72 -39.37
C LEU A 206 3.58 -35.26 -40.81
N ASN A 207 3.65 -36.57 -40.98
CA ASN A 207 3.69 -37.22 -42.31
C ASN A 207 2.34 -37.18 -43.03
N ALA A 208 1.24 -37.13 -42.28
CA ALA A 208 -0.12 -37.00 -42.80
C ALA A 208 -0.48 -35.57 -43.22
N ALA A 209 0.24 -34.56 -42.72
CA ALA A 209 0.06 -33.16 -43.09
C ALA A 209 0.69 -32.84 -44.47
N ASP A 210 0.04 -31.94 -45.22
CA ASP A 210 0.28 -31.68 -46.65
C ASP A 210 1.76 -31.44 -47.04
N LYS A 211 2.22 -32.07 -48.14
CA LYS A 211 3.67 -32.30 -48.42
C LYS A 211 4.50 -31.05 -48.77
N ASP A 212 3.88 -29.95 -49.21
CA ASP A 212 4.61 -28.83 -49.82
C ASP A 212 5.02 -27.70 -48.86
N GLN A 213 4.34 -27.51 -47.71
CA GLN A 213 4.76 -26.53 -46.67
C GLN A 213 5.53 -27.17 -45.50
N HIS A 214 5.39 -28.48 -45.29
CA HIS A 214 5.83 -29.13 -44.05
C HIS A 214 7.16 -29.88 -44.14
N SER A 215 7.71 -30.09 -45.34
CA SER A 215 9.05 -30.69 -45.53
C SER A 215 10.17 -29.88 -44.84
N ILE A 216 10.03 -28.55 -44.80
CA ILE A 216 10.97 -27.64 -44.11
C ILE A 216 10.82 -27.75 -42.58
N LYS A 217 9.59 -27.87 -42.05
CA LYS A 217 9.35 -28.05 -40.61
C LYS A 217 9.80 -29.45 -40.15
N PHE A 218 9.56 -30.49 -40.94
CA PHE A 218 10.01 -31.86 -40.68
C PHE A 218 11.53 -31.96 -40.54
N ASN A 219 12.28 -31.29 -41.42
CA ASN A 219 13.75 -31.23 -41.32
C ASN A 219 14.21 -30.48 -40.05
N ARG A 220 13.53 -29.40 -39.63
CA ARG A 220 13.82 -28.71 -38.36
C ARG A 220 13.65 -29.64 -37.16
N PHE A 221 12.70 -30.57 -37.15
CA PHE A 221 12.50 -31.47 -36.01
C PHE A 221 13.60 -32.53 -35.87
N ASN A 222 14.22 -32.96 -36.97
CA ASN A 222 15.32 -33.95 -36.94
C ASN A 222 16.64 -33.38 -36.38
N ASP A 223 16.84 -32.07 -36.45
CA ASP A 223 18.05 -31.39 -35.96
C ASP A 223 17.98 -31.00 -34.47
N ILE A 224 16.79 -31.09 -33.85
CA ILE A 224 16.52 -30.57 -32.49
C ILE A 224 16.49 -31.72 -31.47
N ASN A 225 17.66 -32.04 -30.92
CA ASN A 225 17.81 -33.15 -29.98
C ASN A 225 17.63 -32.77 -28.49
N THR A 226 17.68 -31.49 -28.14
CA THR A 226 17.55 -31.06 -26.73
C THR A 226 16.12 -30.60 -26.40
N ARG A 227 15.68 -30.86 -25.16
CA ARG A 227 14.39 -30.38 -24.65
C ARG A 227 14.26 -28.85 -24.73
N LYS A 228 15.35 -28.14 -24.45
CA LYS A 228 15.46 -26.68 -24.56
C LYS A 228 15.10 -26.20 -25.96
N ASP A 229 15.70 -26.80 -26.98
CA ASP A 229 15.49 -26.36 -28.36
C ASP A 229 14.10 -26.75 -28.88
N ARG A 230 13.57 -27.91 -28.46
CA ARG A 230 12.17 -28.28 -28.72
C ARG A 230 11.19 -27.30 -28.09
N PHE A 231 11.42 -26.90 -26.84
CA PHE A 231 10.55 -25.93 -26.18
C PHE A 231 10.64 -24.53 -26.80
N LYS A 232 11.83 -24.07 -27.23
CA LYS A 232 11.95 -22.83 -28.00
C LYS A 232 11.16 -22.86 -29.30
N LEU A 233 11.22 -23.98 -30.04
CA LEU A 233 10.44 -24.16 -31.25
C LEU A 233 8.95 -24.09 -30.95
N PHE A 234 8.49 -24.77 -29.89
CA PHE A 234 7.11 -24.73 -29.46
C PHE A 234 6.63 -23.30 -29.14
N ILE A 235 7.42 -22.52 -28.38
CA ILE A 235 7.09 -21.12 -28.07
C ILE A 235 6.99 -20.27 -29.34
N ASN A 236 7.88 -20.46 -30.32
CA ASN A 236 7.83 -19.70 -31.57
C ASN A 236 6.58 -20.05 -32.39
N GLU A 237 6.19 -21.31 -32.46
CA GLU A 237 5.00 -21.74 -33.19
C GLU A 237 3.71 -21.22 -32.52
N LEU A 238 3.67 -21.18 -31.18
CA LEU A 238 2.58 -20.52 -30.46
C LEU A 238 2.58 -19.00 -30.70
N ALA A 239 3.75 -18.36 -30.73
CA ALA A 239 3.86 -16.94 -31.01
C ALA A 239 3.34 -16.59 -32.42
N ASP A 240 3.68 -17.40 -33.42
CA ASP A 240 3.19 -17.27 -34.79
C ASP A 240 1.67 -17.49 -34.85
N PHE A 241 1.14 -18.49 -34.12
CA PHE A 241 -0.29 -18.74 -34.01
C PHE A 241 -1.07 -17.55 -33.44
N VAL A 242 -0.58 -16.93 -32.35
CA VAL A 242 -1.30 -15.80 -31.73
C VAL A 242 -1.16 -14.49 -32.51
N LYS A 243 -0.16 -14.35 -33.37
CA LYS A 243 0.25 -13.07 -33.98
C LYS A 243 -0.88 -12.29 -34.66
N HIS A 244 -1.87 -12.99 -35.18
CA HIS A 244 -2.96 -12.40 -35.98
C HIS A 244 -4.29 -12.32 -35.24
N ASP A 245 -4.62 -13.33 -34.45
CA ASP A 245 -5.98 -13.56 -33.96
C ASP A 245 -6.13 -13.35 -32.44
N PHE A 246 -5.03 -13.38 -31.68
CA PHE A 246 -5.08 -13.34 -30.23
C PHE A 246 -4.09 -12.36 -29.63
N TYR A 247 -4.28 -12.07 -28.34
CA TYR A 247 -3.34 -11.30 -27.56
C TYR A 247 -2.83 -12.15 -26.39
N TRP A 248 -1.53 -12.44 -26.40
CA TRP A 248 -0.93 -13.35 -25.44
C TRP A 248 -0.35 -12.60 -24.24
N VAL A 249 -1.01 -12.73 -23.09
CA VAL A 249 -0.63 -12.13 -21.83
C VAL A 249 0.17 -13.13 -21.00
N TRP A 250 1.42 -12.78 -20.70
CA TRP A 250 2.27 -13.51 -19.76
C TRP A 250 2.34 -12.77 -18.44
N ILE A 251 2.11 -13.47 -17.33
CA ILE A 251 2.15 -12.88 -15.99
C ILE A 251 3.12 -13.69 -15.13
N PHE A 252 4.16 -13.04 -14.61
CA PHE A 252 5.16 -13.62 -13.71
C PHE A 252 5.05 -12.99 -12.33
N ASP A 253 4.46 -13.70 -11.38
CA ASP A 253 4.35 -13.23 -10.00
C ASP A 253 5.54 -13.66 -9.14
N GLN A 254 5.94 -12.78 -8.21
CA GLN A 254 7.15 -12.89 -7.40
C GLN A 254 8.44 -13.01 -8.22
N CYS A 255 8.55 -12.26 -9.32
CA CYS A 255 9.69 -12.31 -10.22
C CYS A 255 11.03 -11.96 -9.54
N ASP A 256 11.00 -11.27 -8.39
CA ASP A 256 12.18 -11.03 -7.54
C ASP A 256 12.89 -12.31 -7.08
N ALA A 257 12.17 -13.43 -7.00
CA ALA A 257 12.73 -14.74 -6.70
C ALA A 257 13.82 -15.17 -7.69
N LEU A 258 13.55 -15.09 -9.00
CA LEU A 258 14.49 -15.53 -10.03
C LEU A 258 15.79 -14.70 -10.01
N HIS A 259 15.69 -13.44 -9.59
CA HIS A 259 16.86 -12.58 -9.38
C HIS A 259 17.67 -13.03 -8.17
N LYS A 260 17.01 -13.30 -7.04
CA LYS A 260 17.65 -13.77 -5.81
C LYS A 260 18.47 -15.04 -6.03
N HIS A 261 18.03 -15.91 -6.94
CA HIS A 261 18.72 -17.16 -7.27
C HIS A 261 19.68 -17.04 -8.47
N GLU A 262 19.78 -15.88 -9.12
CA GLU A 262 20.67 -15.61 -10.27
C GLU A 262 20.40 -16.44 -11.54
N VAL A 263 19.16 -16.90 -11.75
CA VAL A 263 18.83 -17.91 -12.79
C VAL A 263 18.28 -17.34 -14.09
N LEU A 264 18.15 -16.01 -14.20
CA LEU A 264 17.57 -15.36 -15.38
C LEU A 264 18.42 -15.50 -16.67
N ASN A 265 19.63 -16.02 -16.56
CA ASN A 265 20.49 -16.37 -17.70
C ASN A 265 20.31 -17.83 -18.16
N GLU A 266 19.52 -18.62 -17.42
CA GLU A 266 19.24 -20.02 -17.72
C GLU A 266 17.88 -20.17 -18.40
N TYR A 267 17.78 -21.11 -19.34
CA TYR A 267 16.50 -21.40 -19.99
C TYR A 267 15.76 -22.48 -19.18
N PRO A 268 14.45 -22.32 -18.88
CA PRO A 268 13.49 -21.38 -19.47
C PRO A 268 13.32 -20.00 -18.80
N PHE A 269 14.01 -19.69 -17.70
CA PHE A 269 13.83 -18.43 -16.95
C PHE A 269 14.16 -17.16 -17.76
N THR A 270 15.07 -17.24 -18.72
CA THR A 270 15.35 -16.19 -19.73
C THR A 270 14.11 -15.67 -20.48
N LEU A 271 12.99 -16.41 -20.49
CA LEU A 271 11.73 -15.99 -21.12
C LEU A 271 11.19 -14.68 -20.55
N VAL A 272 11.38 -14.43 -19.25
CA VAL A 272 10.96 -13.18 -18.58
C VAL A 272 11.47 -11.94 -19.33
N ASN A 273 12.70 -12.01 -19.86
CA ASN A 273 13.34 -10.90 -20.57
C ASN A 273 13.20 -10.97 -22.10
N SER A 274 13.03 -12.17 -22.66
CA SER A 274 13.06 -12.39 -24.10
C SER A 274 11.67 -12.42 -24.76
N LEU A 275 10.60 -12.71 -24.02
CA LEU A 275 9.23 -12.83 -24.57
C LEU A 275 8.75 -11.57 -25.28
N ASN A 276 9.09 -10.38 -24.80
CA ASN A 276 8.72 -9.13 -25.49
C ASN A 276 9.26 -9.06 -26.94
N ARG A 277 10.42 -9.67 -27.20
CA ARG A 277 10.98 -9.75 -28.56
C ARG A 277 10.32 -10.85 -29.39
N ILE A 278 9.93 -11.96 -28.75
CA ILE A 278 9.27 -13.09 -29.42
C ILE A 278 7.85 -12.72 -29.84
N LEU A 279 7.11 -12.04 -28.96
CA LEU A 279 5.70 -11.72 -29.16
C LEU A 279 5.49 -10.41 -29.92
N GLU A 280 6.48 -9.52 -29.97
CA GLU A 280 6.37 -8.20 -30.59
C GLU A 280 5.07 -7.47 -30.17
N ASN A 281 4.20 -7.16 -31.13
CA ASN A 281 2.93 -6.48 -30.90
C ASN A 281 1.78 -7.41 -30.49
N ALA A 282 1.99 -8.73 -30.49
CA ALA A 282 0.97 -9.74 -30.21
C ALA A 282 0.91 -10.18 -28.74
N GLY A 283 1.77 -9.63 -27.88
CA GLY A 283 1.79 -10.02 -26.47
C GLY A 283 2.06 -8.89 -25.50
N LEU A 284 1.74 -9.16 -24.23
CA LEU A 284 1.97 -8.28 -23.09
C LEU A 284 2.56 -9.07 -21.94
N ILE A 285 3.61 -8.53 -21.31
CA ILE A 285 4.31 -9.20 -20.21
C ILE A 285 4.08 -8.40 -18.93
N ILE A 286 3.55 -9.03 -17.89
CA ILE A 286 3.40 -8.46 -16.55
C ILE A 286 4.36 -9.18 -15.62
N VAL A 287 5.13 -8.43 -14.85
CA VAL A 287 5.94 -8.95 -13.74
C VAL A 287 5.52 -8.26 -12.45
N SER A 288 5.40 -9.01 -11.36
CA SER A 288 5.22 -8.45 -10.00
C SER A 288 6.31 -8.88 -9.05
N GLU A 289 6.60 -8.03 -8.07
CA GLU A 289 7.57 -8.30 -7.00
C GLU A 289 6.91 -8.44 -5.63
N THR A 290 7.50 -9.26 -4.78
CA THR A 290 6.96 -9.55 -3.45
C THR A 290 7.27 -8.44 -2.45
N SER A 291 8.53 -7.98 -2.40
CA SER A 291 8.99 -6.78 -1.67
C SER A 291 10.53 -6.69 -1.59
N SER A 292 11.26 -7.10 -2.63
CA SER A 292 12.72 -7.02 -2.56
C SER A 292 13.25 -5.63 -2.94
N ASN A 293 14.29 -5.25 -2.21
CA ASN A 293 15.06 -4.06 -2.45
C ASN A 293 16.34 -4.57 -3.13
N GLU A 294 16.39 -4.63 -4.47
CA GLU A 294 17.59 -4.39 -5.29
C GLU A 294 17.38 -4.78 -6.77
N ILE A 295 18.10 -4.03 -7.62
CA ILE A 295 18.18 -4.10 -9.08
C ILE A 295 16.82 -4.06 -9.79
N CYS A 296 16.29 -2.83 -9.97
CA CYS A 296 15.29 -2.58 -11.02
C CYS A 296 15.96 -2.86 -12.38
N GLN A 297 15.96 -4.11 -12.84
CA GLN A 297 16.43 -4.51 -14.16
C GLN A 297 15.39 -4.13 -15.23
N PHE A 298 14.12 -4.07 -14.84
CA PHE A 298 13.00 -3.56 -15.65
C PHE A 298 12.97 -2.02 -15.71
N LYS A 299 14.12 -1.37 -15.93
CA LYS A 299 14.19 0.11 -15.96
C LYS A 299 13.35 0.70 -17.08
N SER A 300 13.35 0.03 -18.24
CA SER A 300 12.66 0.42 -19.47
C SER A 300 11.17 0.06 -19.49
N TRP A 301 10.69 -0.73 -18.52
CA TRP A 301 9.30 -1.19 -18.49
C TRP A 301 8.39 -0.14 -17.85
N ASN A 302 7.11 -0.17 -18.23
CA ASN A 302 6.08 0.65 -17.59
C ASN A 302 5.92 0.22 -16.13
N LYS A 303 5.92 1.19 -15.19
CA LYS A 303 5.91 0.90 -13.75
C LYS A 303 4.58 1.27 -13.13
N LEU A 304 3.92 0.29 -12.52
CA LEU A 304 2.74 0.49 -11.69
C LEU A 304 3.10 0.29 -10.23
N GLN A 305 2.69 1.24 -9.38
CA GLN A 305 2.97 1.24 -7.94
C GLN A 305 1.67 1.04 -7.19
N LEU A 306 1.58 -0.03 -6.41
CA LEU A 306 0.44 -0.40 -5.59
C LEU A 306 0.89 -0.32 -4.13
N PHE A 307 0.57 0.78 -3.45
CA PHE A 307 0.97 1.02 -2.05
C PHE A 307 -0.21 1.28 -1.12
N ASP A 308 -1.43 1.27 -1.65
CA ASP A 308 -2.64 1.55 -0.89
C ASP A 308 -3.11 0.25 -0.21
N GLY A 309 -3.53 0.34 1.05
CA GLY A 309 -4.28 -0.72 1.71
C GLY A 309 -5.77 -0.64 1.39
N TYR A 310 -6.58 -1.37 2.15
CA TYR A 310 -8.03 -1.33 1.98
C TYR A 310 -8.61 0.07 2.21
N ASP A 311 -9.51 0.48 1.32
CA ASP A 311 -10.34 1.67 1.52
C ASP A 311 -11.41 1.45 2.60
N ASP A 312 -12.29 2.44 2.81
CA ASP A 312 -13.34 2.34 3.83
C ASP A 312 -14.34 1.21 3.56
N GLU A 313 -14.72 0.99 2.31
CA GLU A 313 -15.65 -0.07 1.92
C GLU A 313 -15.00 -1.45 2.09
N GLU A 314 -13.78 -1.61 1.57
CA GLU A 314 -13.01 -2.85 1.65
C GLU A 314 -12.66 -3.22 3.11
N PHE A 315 -12.30 -2.24 3.94
CA PHE A 315 -12.02 -2.46 5.36
C PHE A 315 -13.28 -2.88 6.14
N ASN A 316 -14.44 -2.30 5.84
CA ASN A 316 -15.70 -2.69 6.47
C ASN A 316 -16.07 -4.14 6.12
N GLN A 317 -15.81 -4.57 4.88
CA GLN A 317 -16.01 -5.97 4.48
C GLN A 317 -15.05 -6.91 5.19
N TRP A 318 -13.79 -6.50 5.38
CA TRP A 318 -12.85 -7.23 6.21
C TRP A 318 -13.38 -7.38 7.65
N CYS A 319 -13.92 -6.31 8.23
CA CYS A 319 -14.52 -6.37 9.57
C CYS A 319 -15.66 -7.40 9.63
N ILE A 320 -16.60 -7.36 8.68
CA ILE A 320 -17.74 -8.29 8.60
C ILE A 320 -17.26 -9.75 8.50
N LEU A 321 -16.32 -10.04 7.60
CA LEU A 321 -15.78 -11.39 7.41
C LEU A 321 -15.14 -11.98 8.68
N HIS A 322 -14.55 -11.12 9.51
CA HIS A 322 -13.89 -11.50 10.74
C HIS A 322 -14.78 -11.36 11.99
N GLY A 323 -16.09 -11.09 11.80
CA GLY A 323 -17.08 -11.01 12.88
C GLY A 323 -16.95 -9.77 13.77
N TYR A 324 -16.45 -8.66 13.21
CA TYR A 324 -16.33 -7.38 13.90
C TYR A 324 -17.53 -6.47 13.58
N ASP A 325 -18.54 -6.48 14.46
CA ASP A 325 -19.68 -5.58 14.39
C ASP A 325 -19.54 -4.43 15.42
N GLY A 326 -19.78 -3.18 14.99
CA GLY A 326 -20.11 -2.08 15.90
C GLY A 326 -19.00 -1.47 16.78
N ASN A 327 -17.70 -1.69 16.50
CA ASN A 327 -16.59 -1.13 17.29
C ASN A 327 -15.67 -0.19 16.47
N GLU A 328 -16.20 0.94 16.01
CA GLU A 328 -15.53 1.84 15.06
C GLU A 328 -14.17 2.37 15.55
N ASP A 329 -14.05 2.83 16.81
CA ASP A 329 -12.85 3.55 17.24
C ASP A 329 -11.57 2.70 17.29
N GLN A 330 -11.65 1.53 17.93
CA GLN A 330 -10.48 0.64 18.06
C GLN A 330 -10.10 0.02 16.71
N LEU A 331 -11.10 -0.29 15.86
CA LEU A 331 -10.86 -0.80 14.52
C LEU A 331 -10.28 0.29 13.61
N ASN A 332 -10.76 1.54 13.70
CA ASN A 332 -10.16 2.69 13.02
C ASN A 332 -8.72 2.94 13.48
N TYR A 333 -8.43 2.74 14.77
CA TYR A 333 -7.06 2.79 15.27
C TYR A 333 -6.17 1.72 14.63
N VAL A 334 -6.63 0.47 14.58
CA VAL A 334 -5.89 -0.63 13.92
C VAL A 334 -5.71 -0.32 12.43
N LYS A 335 -6.78 0.04 11.73
CA LYS A 335 -6.79 0.45 10.32
C LYS A 335 -5.75 1.51 10.03
N TYR A 336 -5.72 2.58 10.83
CA TYR A 336 -4.75 3.66 10.66
C TYR A 336 -3.32 3.14 10.78
N TRP A 337 -2.99 2.44 11.86
CA TRP A 337 -1.61 2.04 12.13
C TRP A 337 -1.07 0.97 11.18
N THR A 338 -1.92 0.04 10.75
CA THR A 338 -1.57 -0.97 9.75
C THR A 338 -1.63 -0.41 8.32
N GLY A 339 -2.13 0.82 8.13
CA GLY A 339 -2.41 1.39 6.81
C GLY A 339 -3.44 0.57 6.04
N ALA A 340 -4.32 -0.14 6.75
CA ALA A 340 -5.25 -1.14 6.22
C ALA A 340 -4.56 -2.18 5.31
N ASN A 341 -3.29 -2.50 5.58
CA ASN A 341 -2.58 -3.55 4.85
C ASN A 341 -3.21 -4.92 5.17
N PRO A 342 -3.71 -5.66 4.16
CA PRO A 342 -4.43 -6.92 4.38
C PRO A 342 -3.65 -7.93 5.24
N LEU A 343 -2.37 -8.14 4.94
CA LEU A 343 -1.54 -9.07 5.71
C LEU A 343 -1.34 -8.61 7.16
N GLU A 344 -1.15 -7.32 7.40
CA GLU A 344 -0.98 -6.79 8.76
C GLU A 344 -2.30 -6.88 9.54
N LEU A 345 -3.45 -6.68 8.88
CA LEU A 345 -4.78 -6.86 9.46
C LEU A 345 -5.02 -8.33 9.84
N ASP A 346 -4.74 -9.28 8.93
CA ASP A 346 -4.90 -10.71 9.17
C ASP A 346 -3.95 -11.21 10.27
N THR A 347 -2.72 -10.68 10.31
CA THR A 347 -1.75 -10.99 11.36
C THR A 347 -2.23 -10.46 12.71
N TRP A 348 -2.75 -9.22 12.75
CA TRP A 348 -3.39 -8.69 13.95
C TRP A 348 -4.58 -9.55 14.36
N HIS A 349 -5.48 -9.91 13.44
CA HIS A 349 -6.65 -10.74 13.71
C HIS A 349 -6.26 -12.11 14.29
N SER A 350 -5.25 -12.75 13.72
CA SER A 350 -4.75 -14.07 14.15
C SER A 350 -3.89 -14.01 15.41
N THR A 351 -3.59 -12.82 15.93
CA THR A 351 -2.80 -12.68 17.16
C THR A 351 -3.62 -13.13 18.36
N ASP A 352 -3.34 -14.34 18.82
CA ASP A 352 -3.83 -14.83 20.11
C ASP A 352 -3.13 -14.08 21.24
N ALA A 353 -3.91 -13.44 22.09
CA ALA A 353 -3.40 -12.81 23.30
C ALA A 353 -3.06 -13.82 24.42
N GLY A 354 -2.93 -15.11 24.07
CA GLY A 354 -2.21 -16.21 24.75
C GLY A 354 -2.64 -16.63 26.16
N ASP A 355 -2.92 -15.69 27.06
CA ASP A 355 -3.03 -15.93 28.49
C ASP A 355 -4.18 -15.16 29.17
N LEU A 356 -4.96 -14.40 28.42
CA LEU A 356 -6.02 -13.54 28.98
C LEU A 356 -7.37 -14.24 29.20
N LYS A 357 -7.64 -15.36 28.51
CA LYS A 357 -8.87 -16.16 28.69
C LYS A 357 -8.95 -16.90 30.03
N LYS A 358 -7.91 -16.87 30.87
CA LYS A 358 -7.89 -17.58 32.18
C LYS A 358 -8.48 -16.80 33.35
N LYS A 359 -8.92 -15.55 33.19
CA LYS A 359 -9.58 -14.81 34.27
C LYS A 359 -10.64 -13.86 33.74
N THR A 360 -11.86 -14.37 33.58
CA THR A 360 -13.12 -13.63 33.79
C THR A 360 -14.29 -14.56 33.45
N LYS A 361 -14.70 -15.40 34.41
CA LYS A 361 -16.09 -15.84 34.49
C LYS A 361 -16.81 -14.80 35.34
N ASN A 362 -17.81 -14.16 34.76
CA ASN A 362 -18.66 -13.10 35.32
C ASN A 362 -18.10 -11.68 35.11
N ASP A 363 -18.54 -11.04 34.02
CA ASP A 363 -19.16 -9.70 33.99
C ASP A 363 -19.61 -9.39 32.54
N ASN A 364 -20.33 -8.29 32.32
CA ASN A 364 -21.08 -7.97 31.08
C ASN A 364 -20.29 -8.16 29.76
N PRO A 365 -20.87 -8.83 28.74
CA PRO A 365 -20.14 -9.23 27.53
C PRO A 365 -19.62 -8.07 26.66
N SER A 366 -20.30 -6.93 26.60
CA SER A 366 -19.92 -5.83 25.69
C SER A 366 -18.68 -5.03 26.10
N GLU A 367 -18.37 -4.91 27.40
CA GLU A 367 -17.15 -4.24 27.88
C GLU A 367 -15.94 -5.19 27.90
N LEU A 368 -16.19 -6.49 28.07
CA LEU A 368 -15.16 -7.53 28.05
C LEU A 368 -14.54 -7.71 26.66
N ASP A 369 -15.36 -7.75 25.61
CA ASP A 369 -14.90 -7.97 24.23
C ASP A 369 -13.98 -6.85 23.73
N MET A 370 -14.23 -5.61 24.16
CA MET A 370 -13.49 -4.42 23.71
C MET A 370 -12.16 -4.21 24.46
N TRP A 371 -12.11 -4.52 25.76
CA TRP A 371 -10.86 -4.53 26.54
C TRP A 371 -9.89 -5.58 25.99
N ASP A 372 -10.41 -6.72 25.52
CA ASP A 372 -9.63 -7.77 24.88
C ASP A 372 -9.09 -7.32 23.51
N LEU A 373 -9.85 -6.57 22.71
CA LEU A 373 -9.37 -5.94 21.47
C LEU A 373 -8.22 -4.96 21.71
N MET A 374 -8.31 -4.10 22.74
CA MET A 374 -7.25 -3.17 23.09
C MET A 374 -5.96 -3.89 23.53
N LYS A 375 -6.08 -4.92 24.37
CA LYS A 375 -4.94 -5.73 24.81
C LYS A 375 -4.29 -6.46 23.66
N LYS A 376 -5.08 -7.12 22.81
CA LYS A 376 -4.64 -7.76 21.57
C LYS A 376 -3.86 -6.78 20.70
N THR A 377 -4.41 -5.59 20.49
CA THR A 377 -3.78 -4.52 19.71
C THR A 377 -2.45 -4.08 20.29
N LYS A 378 -2.39 -3.86 21.62
CA LYS A 378 -1.16 -3.49 22.31
C LYS A 378 -0.09 -4.57 22.21
N TYR A 379 -0.49 -5.84 22.37
CA TYR A 379 0.42 -6.97 22.25
C TYR A 379 0.97 -7.12 20.82
N TYR A 380 0.09 -7.08 19.82
CA TYR A 380 0.48 -7.13 18.41
C TYR A 380 1.46 -6.02 18.05
N PHE A 381 1.16 -4.75 18.37
CA PHE A 381 2.06 -3.65 18.05
C PHE A 381 3.38 -3.72 18.82
N GLY A 382 3.39 -4.22 20.06
CA GLY A 382 4.63 -4.47 20.80
C GLY A 382 5.53 -5.50 20.11
N LYS A 383 4.96 -6.63 19.67
CA LYS A 383 5.72 -7.65 18.91
C LYS A 383 6.19 -7.09 17.56
N ARG A 384 5.30 -6.40 16.85
CA ARG A 384 5.59 -5.85 15.52
C ARG A 384 6.67 -4.77 15.57
N GLU A 385 6.70 -3.95 16.62
CA GLU A 385 7.76 -2.97 16.86
C GLU A 385 9.13 -3.66 16.98
N CYS A 386 9.22 -4.77 17.71
CA CYS A 386 10.45 -5.55 17.81
C CYS A 386 10.89 -6.11 16.46
N ASP A 387 9.97 -6.68 15.68
CA ASP A 387 10.25 -7.26 14.37
C ASP A 387 10.76 -6.19 13.39
N ILE A 388 10.04 -5.07 13.26
CA ILE A 388 10.43 -3.96 12.36
C ILE A 388 11.76 -3.36 12.83
N THR A 389 11.96 -3.17 14.13
CA THR A 389 13.22 -2.65 14.69
C THR A 389 14.39 -3.54 14.32
N ARG A 390 14.26 -4.85 14.53
CA ARG A 390 15.30 -5.82 14.22
C ARG A 390 15.64 -5.79 12.72
N ASP A 391 14.63 -5.93 11.88
CA ASP A 391 14.82 -6.02 10.43
C ASP A 391 15.38 -4.71 9.85
N TYR A 392 14.96 -3.55 10.38
CA TYR A 392 15.47 -2.25 9.96
C TYR A 392 16.91 -2.01 10.42
N LYS A 393 17.29 -2.41 11.64
CA LYS A 393 18.67 -2.32 12.12
C LYS A 393 19.63 -3.20 11.33
N ILE A 394 19.27 -4.46 11.08
CA ILE A 394 20.05 -5.37 10.22
C ILE A 394 20.25 -4.74 8.84
N TYR A 395 19.20 -4.13 8.28
CA TYR A 395 19.34 -3.42 7.01
C TYR A 395 20.33 -2.24 7.09
N GLN A 396 20.22 -1.40 8.12
CA GLN A 396 21.09 -0.22 8.29
C GLN A 396 22.56 -0.59 8.48
N GLU A 397 22.85 -1.67 9.21
CA GLU A 397 24.21 -2.16 9.48
C GLU A 397 24.92 -2.63 8.20
N ASN A 398 24.16 -3.14 7.23
CA ASN A 398 24.67 -3.59 5.94
C ASN A 398 24.89 -2.44 4.92
N LEU A 399 24.57 -1.19 5.28
CA LEU A 399 24.76 -0.05 4.39
C LEU A 399 26.17 0.55 4.50
N SER A 400 26.73 0.94 3.35
CA SER A 400 27.91 1.80 3.33
C SER A 400 27.61 3.16 3.97
N LYS A 401 28.64 3.86 4.47
CA LYS A 401 28.50 5.19 5.08
C LYS A 401 27.73 6.18 4.19
N THR A 402 27.99 6.17 2.88
CA THR A 402 27.29 7.02 1.91
C THR A 402 25.81 6.65 1.78
N LYS A 403 25.48 5.36 1.70
CA LYS A 403 24.08 4.89 1.63
C LYS A 403 23.33 5.21 2.93
N LYS A 404 23.97 5.08 4.09
CA LYS A 404 23.39 5.45 5.40
C LYS A 404 23.06 6.96 5.46
N LYS A 405 23.95 7.83 4.96
CA LYS A 405 23.68 9.28 4.86
C LYS A 405 22.47 9.59 3.98
N ASN A 406 22.37 8.95 2.81
CA ASN A 406 21.22 9.12 1.92
C ASN A 406 19.92 8.60 2.56
N LEU A 407 19.98 7.49 3.30
CA LEU A 407 18.85 6.97 4.08
C LEU A 407 18.38 7.99 5.11
N ASN A 408 19.29 8.61 5.88
CA ASN A 408 18.92 9.66 6.83
C ASN A 408 18.19 10.82 6.16
N GLN A 409 18.63 11.26 4.98
CA GLN A 409 17.92 12.28 4.21
C GLN A 409 16.52 11.84 3.78
N CYS A 410 16.34 10.57 3.43
CA CYS A 410 15.01 10.01 3.13
C CYS A 410 14.11 10.01 4.37
N VAL A 411 14.65 9.63 5.54
CA VAL A 411 13.91 9.65 6.81
C VAL A 411 13.53 11.07 7.22
N VAL A 412 14.44 12.04 7.11
CA VAL A 412 14.13 13.46 7.35
C VAL A 412 13.04 13.96 6.41
N SER A 413 13.11 13.60 5.12
CA SER A 413 12.08 13.95 4.14
C SER A 413 10.72 13.35 4.48
N MET A 414 10.69 12.10 4.96
CA MET A 414 9.48 11.42 5.43
C MET A 414 8.87 12.08 6.66
N ILE A 415 9.70 12.41 7.67
CA ILE A 415 9.26 13.05 8.91
C ILE A 415 8.67 14.44 8.63
N LEU A 416 9.42 15.26 7.88
CA LEU A 416 9.04 16.65 7.60
C LEU A 416 8.07 16.77 6.40
N GLN A 417 7.79 15.68 5.70
CA GLN A 417 6.95 15.66 4.48
C GLN A 417 7.42 16.69 3.45
N THR A 418 8.74 16.72 3.20
CA THR A 418 9.39 17.60 2.23
C THR A 418 9.60 16.89 0.90
N ASP A 419 10.13 17.57 -0.10
CA ASP A 419 10.43 16.94 -1.38
C ASP A 419 11.40 15.75 -1.20
N PRO A 420 11.27 14.65 -1.96
CA PRO A 420 12.19 13.53 -1.86
C PRO A 420 13.61 13.98 -2.16
N PRO A 421 14.63 13.48 -1.45
CA PRO A 421 16.02 13.79 -1.79
C PRO A 421 16.36 13.25 -3.19
N THR A 422 17.29 13.93 -3.87
CA THR A 422 17.74 13.53 -5.22
C THR A 422 18.42 12.15 -5.19
N LYS A 423 19.29 11.92 -4.19
CA LYS A 423 19.93 10.64 -3.94
C LYS A 423 19.10 9.81 -2.97
N ARG A 424 18.70 8.62 -3.40
CA ARG A 424 17.89 7.67 -2.63
C ARG A 424 18.57 6.31 -2.52
N ASP A 425 19.85 6.24 -2.87
CA ASP A 425 20.65 5.01 -2.76
C ASP A 425 20.84 4.69 -1.28
N GLY A 426 20.23 3.61 -0.79
CA GLY A 426 20.13 3.29 0.65
C GLY A 426 18.72 3.39 1.23
N MET A 427 17.73 3.87 0.45
CA MET A 427 16.32 3.70 0.78
C MET A 427 15.92 2.23 0.64
N ASN A 428 15.06 1.74 1.54
CA ASN A 428 14.52 0.38 1.48
C ASN A 428 13.02 0.35 1.30
N ARG A 429 12.60 -0.23 0.17
CA ARG A 429 11.20 -0.37 -0.25
C ARG A 429 10.38 -1.29 0.63
N LYS A 430 11.01 -2.13 1.46
CA LYS A 430 10.31 -2.86 2.53
C LYS A 430 9.71 -1.93 3.58
N PHE A 431 10.31 -0.75 3.78
CA PHE A 431 9.89 0.19 4.82
C PHE A 431 9.27 1.47 4.25
N MET A 432 9.78 1.99 3.12
CA MET A 432 9.36 3.28 2.59
C MET A 432 9.45 3.37 1.07
N HIS A 433 8.62 4.23 0.48
CA HIS A 433 8.58 4.49 -0.95
C HIS A 433 8.37 5.98 -1.22
N VAL A 434 8.39 6.36 -2.49
CA VAL A 434 8.06 7.73 -2.92
C VAL A 434 6.59 7.75 -3.28
N GLY A 435 5.78 8.46 -2.52
CA GLY A 435 4.34 8.55 -2.71
C GLY A 435 3.86 10.00 -2.74
N ASN A 436 2.56 10.18 -2.93
CA ASN A 436 1.91 11.48 -2.89
C ASN A 436 1.23 11.69 -1.54
N ILE A 437 1.34 12.90 -0.99
CA ILE A 437 0.55 13.34 0.15
C ILE A 437 -0.31 14.51 -0.30
N THR A 438 -1.58 14.48 0.09
CA THR A 438 -2.52 15.59 -0.06
C THR A 438 -2.61 16.34 1.26
N PHE A 439 -2.57 17.67 1.19
CA PHE A 439 -2.80 18.52 2.34
C PHE A 439 -4.19 19.13 2.18
N GLN A 440 -5.12 18.77 3.07
CA GLN A 440 -6.38 19.48 3.19
C GLN A 440 -6.13 20.82 3.90
N ASP A 441 -5.58 21.80 3.18
CA ASP A 441 -5.60 23.19 3.64
C ASP A 441 -6.90 23.83 3.16
N VAL A 442 -7.74 24.25 4.12
CA VAL A 442 -9.18 24.57 3.99
C VAL A 442 -9.56 25.60 2.91
N ASN A 443 -8.64 26.21 2.16
CA ASN A 443 -8.95 27.31 1.25
C ASN A 443 -8.10 27.38 -0.04
N GLU A 444 -7.46 26.30 -0.50
CA GLU A 444 -6.85 26.28 -1.84
C GLU A 444 -7.64 25.36 -2.76
N GLU A 445 -8.30 25.91 -3.78
CA GLU A 445 -9.00 25.19 -4.86
C GLU A 445 -8.07 24.25 -5.67
N ASP A 446 -6.76 24.30 -5.41
CA ASP A 446 -5.79 23.35 -5.94
C ASP A 446 -5.38 22.35 -4.84
N GLU A 447 -5.99 21.15 -4.81
CA GLU A 447 -5.41 20.00 -4.11
C GLU A 447 -4.05 19.65 -4.75
N LYS A 448 -2.97 20.33 -4.32
CA LYS A 448 -1.61 20.03 -4.81
C LYS A 448 -1.10 18.78 -4.12
N THR A 449 -1.41 17.62 -4.70
CA THR A 449 -0.75 16.36 -4.39
C THR A 449 0.76 16.56 -4.50
N LYS A 450 1.48 16.34 -3.40
CA LYS A 450 2.93 16.55 -3.36
C LYS A 450 3.66 15.23 -3.18
N LYS A 451 4.68 15.00 -4.01
CA LYS A 451 5.58 13.84 -3.85
C LYS A 451 6.46 14.02 -2.62
N THR A 452 6.63 12.96 -1.84
CA THR A 452 7.55 12.86 -0.70
C THR A 452 7.93 11.40 -0.44
N ILE A 453 8.78 11.15 0.57
CA ILE A 453 9.03 9.80 1.09
C ILE A 453 7.94 9.45 2.09
N ILE A 454 7.31 8.27 1.94
CA ILE A 454 6.25 7.78 2.81
C ILE A 454 6.64 6.39 3.31
N ALA A 455 6.38 6.09 4.58
CA ALA A 455 6.46 4.72 5.07
C ALA A 455 5.36 3.86 4.44
N ASN A 456 5.57 2.56 4.32
CA ASN A 456 4.58 1.65 3.72
C ASN A 456 3.27 1.58 4.53
N TYR A 457 3.32 1.89 5.83
CA TYR A 457 2.16 2.21 6.67
C TYR A 457 2.61 3.03 7.89
N PRO A 458 1.70 3.74 8.58
CA PRO A 458 2.06 4.69 9.65
C PRO A 458 2.89 4.10 10.79
N PHE A 459 2.66 2.83 11.15
CA PHE A 459 3.40 2.21 12.25
C PHE A 459 4.91 2.05 11.94
N ILE A 460 5.28 1.69 10.69
CA ILE A 460 6.71 1.65 10.27
C ILE A 460 7.38 3.01 10.47
N ARG A 461 6.67 4.11 10.13
CA ARG A 461 7.21 5.47 10.29
C ARG A 461 7.61 5.72 11.74
N LEU A 462 6.77 5.34 12.70
CA LEU A 462 7.05 5.52 14.12
C LEU A 462 8.27 4.73 14.56
N VAL A 463 8.29 3.43 14.24
CA VAL A 463 9.40 2.55 14.62
C VAL A 463 10.72 3.08 14.06
N MET A 464 10.72 3.54 12.81
CA MET A 464 11.90 4.14 12.21
C MET A 464 12.36 5.40 12.96
N ILE A 465 11.46 6.31 13.33
CA ILE A 465 11.79 7.50 14.12
C ILE A 465 12.47 7.09 15.44
N HIS A 466 11.94 6.08 16.12
CA HIS A 466 12.50 5.58 17.39
C HIS A 466 13.83 4.85 17.23
N VAL A 467 14.04 4.10 16.14
CA VAL A 467 15.32 3.44 15.85
C VAL A 467 16.42 4.47 15.59
N HIS A 468 16.14 5.53 14.83
CA HIS A 468 17.11 6.62 14.62
C HIS A 468 17.33 7.43 15.90
N GLY A 469 16.28 7.66 16.68
CA GLY A 469 16.34 8.36 17.96
C GLY A 469 17.04 9.72 17.83
N LYS A 470 18.00 10.00 18.72
CA LYS A 470 18.70 11.29 18.75
C LYS A 470 19.59 11.55 17.54
N GLU A 471 20.01 10.52 16.81
CA GLU A 471 20.95 10.66 15.68
C GLU A 471 20.39 11.50 14.52
N ILE A 472 19.05 11.55 14.38
CA ILE A 472 18.39 12.27 13.28
C ILE A 472 18.08 13.74 13.62
N ILE A 473 18.21 14.15 14.89
CA ILE A 473 17.78 15.49 15.36
C ILE A 473 18.57 16.60 14.68
N ASP A 474 19.89 16.44 14.50
CA ASP A 474 20.73 17.44 13.86
C ASP A 474 20.36 17.63 12.38
N ASP A 475 20.09 16.53 11.67
CA ASP A 475 19.69 16.58 10.26
C ASP A 475 18.28 17.17 10.09
N LEU A 476 17.36 16.83 10.99
CA LEU A 476 16.04 17.49 11.08
C LEU A 476 16.19 18.99 11.30
N GLY A 477 17.07 19.40 12.21
CA GLY A 477 17.31 20.81 12.55
C GLY A 477 17.86 21.60 11.37
N LYS A 478 18.86 21.06 10.65
CA LYS A 478 19.44 21.71 9.46
C LYS A 478 18.42 21.93 8.35
N VAL A 479 17.63 20.89 8.02
CA VAL A 479 16.60 20.99 6.96
C VAL A 479 15.49 21.95 7.38
N THR A 480 15.04 21.88 8.63
CA THR A 480 14.02 22.78 9.17
C THR A 480 14.49 24.23 9.11
N SER A 481 15.70 24.54 9.60
CA SER A 481 16.27 25.89 9.57
C SER A 481 16.30 26.46 8.14
N THR A 482 16.77 25.66 7.18
CA THR A 482 16.84 26.05 5.76
C THR A 482 15.46 26.41 5.21
N ILE A 483 14.44 25.62 5.53
CA ILE A 483 13.06 25.86 5.07
C ILE A 483 12.48 27.11 5.72
N LEU A 484 12.66 27.27 7.02
CA LEU A 484 12.06 28.39 7.76
C LEU A 484 12.66 29.74 7.35
N GLN A 485 13.95 29.77 7.01
CA GLN A 485 14.65 30.97 6.51
C GLN A 485 14.40 31.27 5.03
N SER A 486 13.96 30.29 4.22
CA SER A 486 13.72 30.50 2.80
C SER A 486 12.52 31.39 2.52
N ASN A 487 12.67 32.37 1.63
CA ASN A 487 11.57 33.23 1.17
C ASN A 487 10.64 32.54 0.15
N ILE A 488 11.01 31.33 -0.31
CA ILE A 488 10.26 30.59 -1.33
C ILE A 488 9.03 29.89 -0.73
N PHE A 489 9.09 29.52 0.55
CA PHE A 489 8.01 28.77 1.20
C PHE A 489 7.01 29.70 1.89
N ILE A 490 5.72 29.47 1.63
CA ILE A 490 4.63 30.16 2.32
C ILE A 490 4.60 29.82 3.81
N ASN A 491 4.06 30.73 4.63
CA ASN A 491 4.05 30.60 6.09
C ASN A 491 3.30 29.35 6.59
N LYS A 492 2.17 28.97 5.97
CA LYS A 492 1.43 27.74 6.32
C LYS A 492 2.32 26.49 6.25
N LYS A 493 3.12 26.38 5.18
CA LYS A 493 4.09 25.29 5.01
C LYS A 493 5.18 25.33 6.08
N LYS A 494 5.70 26.51 6.38
CA LYS A 494 6.70 26.69 7.43
C LYS A 494 6.14 26.29 8.81
N GLU A 495 4.89 26.64 9.13
CA GLU A 495 4.22 26.27 10.39
C GLU A 495 4.05 24.77 10.51
N ARG A 496 3.61 24.11 9.45
CA ARG A 496 3.53 22.64 9.40
C ARG A 496 4.89 21.98 9.64
N ILE A 497 5.94 22.47 8.99
CA ILE A 497 7.31 21.94 9.14
C ILE A 497 7.81 22.14 10.58
N ALA A 498 7.58 23.31 11.17
CA ALA A 498 7.92 23.58 12.56
C ALA A 498 7.16 22.65 13.53
N SER A 499 5.88 22.37 13.26
CA SER A 499 5.07 21.42 14.03
C SER A 499 5.61 20.00 13.97
N LEU A 500 5.90 19.49 12.77
CA LEU A 500 6.48 18.17 12.60
C LEU A 500 7.86 18.09 13.28
N TYR A 501 8.68 19.14 13.18
CA TYR A 501 9.98 19.23 13.81
C TYR A 501 9.90 19.18 15.34
N ILE A 502 9.08 20.05 15.95
CA ILE A 502 8.90 20.11 17.41
C ILE A 502 8.35 18.78 17.93
N THR A 503 7.22 18.31 17.38
CA THR A 503 6.56 17.09 17.87
C THR A 503 7.43 15.84 17.72
N THR A 504 8.25 15.75 16.66
CA THR A 504 9.19 14.64 16.49
C THR A 504 10.30 14.68 17.54
N ILE A 505 10.88 15.85 17.82
CA ILE A 505 11.90 15.98 18.88
C ILE A 505 11.31 15.65 20.24
N LEU A 506 10.09 16.11 20.54
CA LEU A 506 9.41 15.77 21.79
C LEU A 506 9.16 14.27 21.92
N ASP A 507 8.85 13.57 20.82
CA ASP A 507 8.71 12.11 20.82
C ASP A 507 10.02 11.38 21.13
N ILE A 508 11.12 11.83 20.53
CA ILE A 508 12.45 11.23 20.72
C ILE A 508 13.02 11.54 22.10
N VAL A 509 12.94 12.79 22.54
CA VAL A 509 13.62 13.28 23.76
C VAL A 509 12.78 13.04 25.01
N ARG A 510 11.45 12.90 24.86
CA ARG A 510 10.50 12.65 25.96
C ARG A 510 10.52 13.72 27.06
N LYS A 511 10.93 14.94 26.71
CA LYS A 511 11.01 16.08 27.64
C LYS A 511 10.68 17.39 26.93
N PHE A 512 9.98 18.29 27.61
CA PHE A 512 9.78 19.67 27.15
C PHE A 512 10.00 20.66 28.29
N GLU A 513 10.93 21.58 28.09
CA GLU A 513 11.17 22.72 28.98
C GLU A 513 10.64 23.99 28.33
N PHE A 514 9.80 24.74 29.02
CA PHE A 514 9.26 25.98 28.46
C PHE A 514 8.87 26.96 29.54
N ARG A 515 8.90 28.24 29.13
CA ARG A 515 8.35 29.35 29.88
C ARG A 515 7.20 29.96 29.10
N CYS A 516 6.13 30.30 29.80
CA CYS A 516 4.88 30.74 29.22
C CYS A 516 4.48 32.11 29.78
N TRP A 517 4.09 33.03 28.92
CA TRP A 517 3.72 34.40 29.29
C TRP A 517 2.36 34.78 28.72
N GLU A 518 1.72 35.80 29.31
CA GLU A 518 0.52 36.41 28.74
C GLU A 518 0.89 37.35 27.59
N PHE A 519 0.06 37.40 26.55
CA PHE A 519 0.19 38.44 25.53
C PHE A 519 -0.05 39.84 26.15
N GLY A 520 0.77 40.82 25.77
CA GLY A 520 0.64 42.20 26.23
C GLY A 520 1.18 42.49 27.64
N PHE A 521 1.56 41.48 28.43
CA PHE A 521 2.14 41.61 29.77
C PHE A 521 3.43 40.76 29.93
N PRO A 522 4.61 41.26 29.50
CA PRO A 522 5.85 40.47 29.47
C PRO A 522 6.43 40.09 30.84
N SER A 523 5.95 40.71 31.93
CA SER A 523 6.57 40.63 33.25
C SER A 523 6.01 39.53 34.17
N SER A 524 4.90 38.88 33.82
CA SER A 524 4.30 37.81 34.61
C SER A 524 4.40 36.47 33.87
N ASN A 525 5.42 35.69 34.25
CA ASN A 525 5.51 34.29 33.83
C ASN A 525 4.34 33.51 34.44
N VAL A 526 3.55 32.84 33.59
CA VAL A 526 2.40 32.01 33.99
C VAL A 526 2.84 30.58 34.30
N PHE A 527 3.75 30.03 33.49
CA PHE A 527 4.29 28.69 33.67
C PHE A 527 5.79 28.65 33.41
N ASP A 528 6.59 28.17 34.36
CA ASP A 528 7.96 27.71 34.14
C ASP A 528 8.00 26.21 34.42
N LYS A 529 8.05 25.38 33.37
CA LYS A 529 7.85 23.94 33.48
C LYS A 529 8.94 23.15 32.75
N SER A 530 9.34 22.04 33.37
CA SER A 530 10.22 21.02 32.80
C SER A 530 9.49 19.68 32.90
N ILE A 531 8.79 19.30 31.82
CA ILE A 531 7.88 18.14 31.81
C ILE A 531 8.59 16.97 31.15
N VAL A 532 8.69 15.83 31.85
CA VAL A 532 9.14 14.54 31.29
C VAL A 532 7.92 13.67 31.03
N PHE A 533 7.79 13.15 29.81
CA PHE A 533 6.64 12.35 29.38
C PHE A 533 6.87 10.87 29.64
N ASP A 534 6.06 10.25 30.50
CA ASP A 534 6.03 8.80 30.67
C ASP A 534 5.21 8.10 29.59
N LYS A 535 4.29 8.82 28.94
CA LYS A 535 3.53 8.29 27.81
C LYS A 535 3.40 9.30 26.67
N ILE A 536 3.50 8.76 25.46
CA ILE A 536 3.08 9.45 24.24
C ILE A 536 1.90 8.71 23.67
N PHE A 537 0.86 9.47 23.34
CA PHE A 537 -0.35 8.98 22.73
C PHE A 537 -0.57 9.72 21.41
N ARG A 538 -0.85 8.97 20.34
CA ARG A 538 -1.01 9.55 19.00
C ARG A 538 -2.49 9.52 18.61
N LEU A 539 -3.03 10.68 18.26
CA LEU A 539 -4.44 10.84 17.94
C LEU A 539 -4.64 10.55 16.45
N VAL A 540 -5.37 9.48 16.17
CA VAL A 540 -5.68 9.01 14.82
C VAL A 540 -7.02 9.53 14.29
N ASN A 541 -7.74 10.31 15.09
CA ASN A 541 -9.02 10.93 14.72
C ASN A 541 -8.97 12.43 15.06
N ASN A 542 -9.93 13.20 14.55
CA ASN A 542 -10.09 14.63 14.85
C ASN A 542 -10.84 14.91 16.18
N ASP A 543 -10.91 13.92 17.07
CA ASP A 543 -11.61 14.01 18.37
C ASP A 543 -10.69 13.63 19.53
N VAL A 544 -11.22 13.63 20.76
CA VAL A 544 -10.53 13.09 21.93
C VAL A 544 -10.40 11.56 21.82
N PRO A 545 -9.37 10.95 22.45
CA PRO A 545 -9.33 9.49 22.57
C PRO A 545 -10.59 8.97 23.26
N SER A 546 -10.98 7.74 22.91
CA SER A 546 -12.04 7.02 23.64
C SER A 546 -11.78 7.05 25.15
N SER A 547 -12.86 7.22 25.93
CA SER A 547 -12.84 7.27 27.40
C SER A 547 -12.32 5.99 28.07
N MET A 548 -12.08 4.95 27.29
CA MET A 548 -11.54 3.65 27.73
C MET A 548 -10.06 3.71 28.09
N TYR A 549 -9.31 4.67 27.54
CA TYR A 549 -7.93 4.89 27.95
C TYR A 549 -7.90 5.60 29.29
N ASN A 550 -7.50 4.88 30.34
CA ASN A 550 -7.24 5.50 31.63
C ASN A 550 -5.91 6.26 31.60
N PHE A 551 -5.92 7.51 31.17
CA PHE A 551 -4.73 8.37 31.17
C PHE A 551 -4.31 8.83 32.57
N ALA A 552 -5.17 8.68 33.59
CA ALA A 552 -4.85 9.07 34.95
C ALA A 552 -3.77 8.18 35.60
N VAL A 553 -3.43 7.02 35.00
CA VAL A 553 -2.30 6.18 35.43
C VAL A 553 -0.94 6.77 35.06
N TYR A 554 -0.93 7.74 34.14
CA TYR A 554 0.28 8.38 33.63
C TYR A 554 0.49 9.74 34.27
N LYS A 555 1.74 10.08 34.58
CA LYS A 555 2.06 11.36 35.23
C LYS A 555 1.94 12.53 34.26
N ASN A 556 2.54 12.38 33.09
CA ASN A 556 2.60 13.37 32.03
C ASN A 556 2.44 12.67 30.68
N VAL A 557 1.41 13.06 29.94
CA VAL A 557 1.11 12.48 28.62
C VAL A 557 1.24 13.53 27.56
N LEU A 558 2.04 13.25 26.52
CA LEU A 558 2.07 14.05 25.30
C LEU A 558 1.14 13.43 24.26
N PHE A 559 0.19 14.23 23.79
CA PHE A 559 -0.75 13.90 22.74
C PHE A 559 -0.30 14.53 21.42
N ILE A 560 -0.01 13.69 20.42
CA ILE A 560 0.41 14.13 19.09
C ILE A 560 -0.67 13.73 18.07
N PRO A 561 -1.39 14.68 17.47
CA PRO A 561 -2.26 14.38 16.35
C PRO A 561 -1.49 13.88 15.12
N GLU A 562 -1.94 12.77 14.55
CA GLU A 562 -1.42 12.26 13.29
C GLU A 562 -1.98 13.03 12.09
N PHE A 563 -3.18 13.57 12.23
CA PHE A 563 -3.85 14.40 11.23
C PHE A 563 -3.40 15.86 11.37
N LEU A 564 -2.83 16.39 10.31
CA LEU A 564 -2.30 17.76 10.29
C LEU A 564 -3.37 18.84 10.50
N ASN A 565 -4.63 18.51 10.24
CA ASN A 565 -5.81 19.36 10.38
C ASN A 565 -6.57 19.13 11.70
N TYR A 566 -5.98 18.45 12.68
CA TYR A 566 -6.59 18.31 14.00
C TYR A 566 -7.07 19.68 14.54
N PRO A 567 -8.31 19.79 15.06
CA PRO A 567 -8.97 21.08 15.26
C PRO A 567 -8.20 22.00 16.21
N GLY A 568 -7.72 23.13 15.68
CA GLY A 568 -7.13 24.25 16.43
C GLY A 568 -5.73 24.03 17.03
N VAL A 569 -5.32 22.79 17.32
CA VAL A 569 -4.08 22.51 18.08
C VAL A 569 -3.11 21.59 17.34
N ASP A 570 -1.82 21.72 17.63
CA ASP A 570 -0.74 20.92 17.05
C ASP A 570 -0.26 19.79 17.95
N PHE A 571 -0.33 19.97 19.27
CA PHE A 571 -0.14 18.90 20.26
C PHE A 571 -0.71 19.34 21.61
N LEU A 572 -0.93 18.37 22.51
CA LEU A 572 -1.39 18.65 23.87
C LEU A 572 -0.50 17.96 24.91
N ILE A 573 -0.38 18.55 26.09
CA ILE A 573 0.33 17.97 27.23
C ILE A 573 -0.62 17.89 28.41
N TRP A 574 -0.90 16.68 28.88
CA TRP A 574 -1.49 16.44 30.18
C TRP A 574 -0.41 16.46 31.24
N ASN A 575 -0.60 17.29 32.26
CA ASN A 575 0.23 17.33 33.45
C ASN A 575 -0.64 17.00 34.66
N SER A 576 -0.43 15.81 35.23
CA SER A 576 -1.22 15.31 36.36
C SER A 576 -0.94 16.03 37.68
N GLU A 577 0.28 16.57 37.86
CA GLU A 577 0.69 17.22 39.10
C GLU A 577 -0.13 18.48 39.33
N ASP A 578 -0.23 19.32 38.30
CA ASP A 578 -1.03 20.55 38.35
C ASP A 578 -2.51 20.32 37.96
N LYS A 579 -2.85 19.12 37.47
CA LYS A 579 -4.15 18.77 36.87
C LYS A 579 -4.56 19.75 35.76
N VAL A 580 -3.63 20.05 34.86
CA VAL A 580 -3.83 20.97 33.72
C VAL A 580 -3.60 20.26 32.40
N LEU A 581 -4.35 20.67 31.39
CA LEU A 581 -4.12 20.30 30.00
C LEU A 581 -3.62 21.52 29.24
N LEU A 582 -2.46 21.39 28.62
CA LEU A 582 -1.81 22.46 27.85
C LEU A 582 -1.95 22.15 26.36
N ALA A 583 -2.70 22.97 25.64
CA ALA A 583 -2.95 22.85 24.21
C ALA A 583 -2.04 23.80 23.45
N PHE A 584 -1.16 23.28 22.59
CA PHE A 584 -0.17 24.09 21.88
C PHE A 584 -0.52 24.24 20.41
N GLN A 585 -0.34 25.46 19.89
CA GLN A 585 -0.41 25.76 18.46
C GLN A 585 0.83 26.52 18.02
N ILE A 586 1.42 26.15 16.88
CA ILE A 586 2.59 26.83 16.33
C ILE A 586 2.13 27.88 15.32
N ALA A 587 2.63 29.10 15.49
CA ALA A 587 2.38 30.23 14.60
C ALA A 587 3.68 30.90 14.20
N ILE A 588 3.85 31.23 12.92
CA ILE A 588 5.09 31.84 12.41
C ILE A 588 4.94 33.33 12.17
N ASN A 589 3.86 33.75 11.51
CA ASN A 589 3.72 35.15 11.07
C ASN A 589 2.53 35.85 11.72
N LYS A 590 1.34 35.24 11.70
CA LYS A 590 0.18 35.72 12.45
C LYS A 590 -0.43 34.58 13.24
N LEU A 591 -1.07 34.93 14.35
CA LEU A 591 -1.90 33.98 15.07
C LEU A 591 -3.05 33.52 14.15
N ASN A 592 -3.36 32.24 14.20
CA ASN A 592 -4.42 31.59 13.44
C ASN A 592 -4.25 31.54 11.89
N ASP A 593 -3.04 31.71 11.35
CA ASP A 593 -2.78 31.65 9.89
C ASP A 593 -3.06 30.26 9.29
N ARG A 594 -2.65 29.15 9.95
CA ARG A 594 -2.91 27.77 9.49
C ARG A 594 -4.10 27.10 10.18
N LYS A 595 -4.18 27.19 11.51
CA LYS A 595 -5.24 26.59 12.34
C LYS A 595 -5.94 27.67 13.13
N ASN A 596 -7.26 27.59 13.28
CA ASN A 596 -8.01 28.54 14.09
C ASN A 596 -8.28 27.96 15.47
N GLU A 597 -7.83 28.63 16.54
CA GLU A 597 -8.13 28.28 17.94
C GLU A 597 -9.62 27.98 18.16
N SER A 598 -10.49 28.74 17.48
CA SER A 598 -11.93 28.58 17.66
C SER A 598 -12.46 27.22 17.20
N ASN A 599 -11.71 26.46 16.39
CA ASN A 599 -12.06 25.08 16.05
C ASN A 599 -11.85 24.12 17.22
N PHE A 600 -11.04 24.49 18.22
CA PHE A 600 -10.85 23.74 19.46
C PHE A 600 -11.86 24.15 20.54
N THR A 601 -12.22 25.43 20.59
CA THR A 601 -13.00 26.01 21.69
C THR A 601 -14.49 26.22 21.40
N LYS A 602 -14.91 26.30 20.13
CA LYS A 602 -16.34 26.48 19.80
C LYS A 602 -17.10 25.16 19.88
N GLU A 603 -18.34 25.28 20.34
CA GLU A 603 -19.36 24.24 20.20
C GLU A 603 -19.88 24.25 18.75
N ASN A 604 -19.75 23.12 18.06
CA ASN A 604 -20.30 22.92 16.72
C ASN A 604 -21.13 21.64 16.75
N ASN A 605 -22.47 21.75 16.85
CA ASN A 605 -23.39 20.61 16.90
C ASN A 605 -23.03 19.56 17.98
N GLY A 606 -22.59 20.02 19.17
CA GLY A 606 -22.16 19.16 20.28
C GLY A 606 -21.14 19.86 21.20
N PRO A 607 -20.68 19.20 22.28
CA PRO A 607 -19.68 19.77 23.17
C PRO A 607 -18.41 20.10 22.40
N SER A 608 -17.81 21.25 22.71
CA SER A 608 -16.54 21.67 22.11
C SER A 608 -15.44 20.64 22.37
N LEU A 609 -14.41 20.61 21.51
CA LEU A 609 -13.28 19.71 21.71
C LEU A 609 -12.59 19.97 23.07
N LYS A 610 -12.50 21.25 23.47
CA LYS A 610 -12.07 21.66 24.82
C LYS A 610 -12.91 20.99 25.92
N SER A 611 -14.23 21.03 25.83
CA SER A 611 -15.15 20.41 26.80
C SER A 611 -14.98 18.90 26.86
N LYS A 612 -14.83 18.24 25.71
CA LYS A 612 -14.57 16.80 25.64
C LYS A 612 -13.27 16.41 26.34
N TRP A 613 -12.20 17.19 26.14
CA TRP A 613 -10.92 16.98 26.83
C TRP A 613 -11.03 17.19 28.34
N ALA A 614 -11.77 18.22 28.78
CA ALA A 614 -12.01 18.47 30.20
C ALA A 614 -12.73 17.27 30.86
N ASN A 615 -13.73 16.72 30.18
CA ASN A 615 -14.47 15.54 30.63
C ASN A 615 -13.59 14.29 30.70
N LEU A 616 -12.73 14.06 29.70
CA LEU A 616 -11.81 12.90 29.68
C LEU A 616 -10.89 12.88 30.91
N PHE A 617 -10.38 14.04 31.33
CA PHE A 617 -9.50 14.17 32.49
C PHE A 617 -10.24 14.50 33.80
N ARG A 618 -11.56 14.69 33.76
CA ARG A 618 -12.40 15.10 34.90
C ARG A 618 -11.89 16.39 35.56
N ILE A 619 -11.55 17.38 34.75
CA ILE A 619 -11.08 18.71 35.18
C ILE A 619 -12.07 19.80 34.75
N ASN A 620 -11.96 20.99 35.32
CA ASN A 620 -12.68 22.17 34.82
C ASN A 620 -12.04 22.65 33.50
N GLU A 621 -12.84 23.15 32.57
CA GLU A 621 -12.35 23.79 31.34
C GLU A 621 -11.41 24.98 31.60
N SER A 622 -11.50 25.62 32.77
CA SER A 622 -10.54 26.66 33.20
C SER A 622 -9.12 26.13 33.37
N ASN A 623 -8.94 24.82 33.55
CA ASN A 623 -7.64 24.16 33.65
C ASN A 623 -7.09 23.70 32.29
N ILE A 624 -7.74 24.10 31.20
CA ILE A 624 -7.26 23.88 29.84
C ILE A 624 -6.74 25.20 29.28
N TYR A 625 -5.43 25.25 29.06
CA TYR A 625 -4.72 26.44 28.61
C TYR A 625 -4.34 26.32 27.14
N PHE A 626 -4.70 27.32 26.34
CA PHE A 626 -4.31 27.41 24.94
C PHE A 626 -3.05 28.28 24.82
N ILE A 627 -2.00 27.75 24.19
CA ILE A 627 -0.66 28.33 24.18
C ILE A 627 -0.13 28.41 22.74
N TRP A 628 0.24 29.61 22.30
CA TRP A 628 0.92 29.78 21.02
C TRP A 628 2.44 29.66 21.17
N ILE A 629 3.06 28.79 20.37
CA ILE A 629 4.52 28.80 20.19
C ILE A 629 4.83 29.65 18.96
N THR A 630 5.46 30.81 19.15
CA THR A 630 5.61 31.78 18.05
C THR A 630 6.87 32.66 18.16
N ARG A 631 7.12 33.47 17.14
CA ARG A 631 8.25 34.41 17.07
C ARG A 631 8.04 35.60 18.01
N ASP A 632 9.13 36.11 18.56
CA ASP A 632 9.14 37.32 19.39
C ASP A 632 8.48 38.51 18.67
N ASN A 633 8.75 38.67 17.37
CA ASN A 633 8.16 39.73 16.55
C ASN A 633 6.64 39.57 16.35
N THR A 634 6.12 38.35 16.36
CA THR A 634 4.67 38.10 16.25
C THR A 634 3.99 38.47 17.56
N ILE A 635 4.59 38.12 18.69
CA ILE A 635 4.11 38.50 20.03
C ILE A 635 3.98 40.03 20.15
N ASN A 636 5.00 40.77 19.70
CA ASN A 636 5.00 42.23 19.75
C ASN A 636 3.91 42.90 18.90
N LYS A 637 3.39 42.21 17.88
CA LYS A 637 2.34 42.72 16.98
C LYS A 637 0.92 42.48 17.52
N VAL A 638 0.74 41.59 18.48
CA VAL A 638 -0.58 41.29 19.06
C VAL A 638 -0.90 42.39 20.08
N THR A 639 -1.98 43.14 19.82
CA THR A 639 -2.41 44.28 20.66
C THR A 639 -2.85 43.84 22.05
N LYS A 640 -2.69 44.72 23.06
CA LYS A 640 -3.09 44.53 24.48
C LYS A 640 -4.55 44.10 24.73
N SER A 641 -5.38 43.99 23.71
CA SER A 641 -6.81 43.67 23.79
C SER A 641 -7.11 42.17 23.86
N SER A 642 -6.14 41.27 23.71
CA SER A 642 -6.33 39.83 23.86
C SER A 642 -5.96 39.33 25.26
N SER A 643 -6.68 39.80 26.28
CA SER A 643 -6.49 39.32 27.65
C SER A 643 -6.77 37.81 27.73
N ASN A 644 -5.91 37.07 28.45
CA ASN A 644 -5.93 35.62 28.69
C ASN A 644 -5.33 34.71 27.59
N GLN A 645 -4.67 35.27 26.57
CA GLN A 645 -3.90 34.46 25.62
C GLN A 645 -2.47 34.20 26.15
N LEU A 646 -1.97 32.98 25.97
CA LEU A 646 -0.66 32.55 26.46
C LEU A 646 0.32 32.23 25.34
N HIS A 647 1.60 32.52 25.52
CA HIS A 647 2.61 32.19 24.51
C HIS A 647 3.92 31.67 25.08
N VAL A 648 4.61 30.90 24.24
CA VAL A 648 6.01 30.49 24.39
C VAL A 648 6.76 31.07 23.19
N SER A 649 7.79 31.88 23.45
CA SER A 649 8.59 32.44 22.37
C SER A 649 9.59 31.42 21.80
N PHE A 650 9.86 31.47 20.50
CA PHE A 650 10.91 30.65 19.87
C PHE A 650 12.28 30.86 20.53
N SER A 651 12.60 32.10 20.91
CA SER A 651 13.84 32.44 21.60
C SER A 651 13.99 31.72 22.95
N SER A 652 12.89 31.48 23.67
CA SER A 652 12.89 30.81 24.98
C SER A 652 13.16 29.30 24.90
N ILE A 653 12.85 28.66 23.76
CA ILE A 653 12.99 27.21 23.56
C ILE A 653 14.13 26.84 22.59
N LYS A 654 14.92 27.82 22.15
CA LYS A 654 15.99 27.64 21.14
C LYS A 654 17.02 26.56 21.48
N ASN A 655 17.26 26.31 22.77
CA ASN A 655 18.23 25.30 23.21
C ASN A 655 17.73 23.87 22.92
N GLN A 656 16.43 23.65 22.92
CA GLN A 656 15.81 22.37 22.57
C GLN A 656 15.48 22.28 21.08
N PHE A 657 15.21 23.43 20.45
CA PHE A 657 14.82 23.53 19.03
C PHE A 657 15.68 24.57 18.28
N PRO A 658 16.97 24.28 18.02
CA PRO A 658 17.90 25.26 17.45
C PRO A 658 17.46 25.83 16.09
N ALA A 659 16.71 25.06 15.30
CA ALA A 659 16.20 25.50 14.00
C ALA A 659 15.24 26.71 14.08
N LEU A 660 14.70 27.00 15.27
CA LEU A 660 13.79 28.13 15.51
C LEU A 660 14.52 29.42 15.91
N ALA A 661 15.82 29.34 16.22
CA ALA A 661 16.58 30.44 16.83
C ALA A 661 16.79 31.66 15.92
N ASN A 662 16.78 31.44 14.59
CA ASN A 662 17.20 32.43 13.58
C ASN A 662 16.03 32.97 12.75
N LEU A 663 14.83 33.10 13.34
CA LEU A 663 13.58 33.45 12.64
C LEU A 663 12.92 34.74 13.07
#